data_AF-A0A8H7CAL1-F1
#
_entry.id   AF-A0A8H7CAL1-F1
#
_cell.length_a   1.000
_cell.length_b   1.000
_cell.length_c   1.000
_cell.angle_alpha   90.00
_cell.angle_beta   90.00
_cell.angle_gamma   90.00
#
_symmetry.space_group_name_H-M   'P 1'
#
loop_
_entity.id
_entity.type
_entity.pdbx_description
1 polymer ?
#
loop_
_entity_poly.entity_id
_entity_poly.type
_entity_poly.pdbx_seq_one_letter_code
_entity_poly.pdbx_strand_id
1 'polypeptide(L)'
;MALESSTCVDCGETHPSRTPLDPTPFHSLIDEGLPDAVEKAAIHEFIRDTDAEIVLKEEEIVSREEAIHRLRCEIIELRRRSERHKAIVAPIRRIPPEIMAEVFCALTAIEAEPSRCSSLYDFVDDASLLAKADELTGPDPHKAPLIFCQVSRQWRAIALSTPRLWNCVSLDCTYGRTSIFLCDMWLKRSGSLPLSIRFYRHWPDSAQQVVDDCQDLLRTILPYAQRWRLIDIENVPTASYDVFDGRLPDSLPALEALFIDYGSPSVSSSTPWAGLRTAPKLRLLRSRNIDVNTRTDKWLTFPWSHLTHINVERCSTYDCLQILCEASTAIACRFRIQQSSSIEHPPVFHSTLQILRIRFYVQHDIRLGLICPRLETLAVWMEEPEHTPRDFVAFIAGSGAAIENLTLEGSSLDDTQFLHCLVNLPRLRNLRIEEYGVEQFTNRVWESLIWRSSSSLVPDLKSLDLEGGTAFSHKALVRMLESRARMPGRPPGFVPKLETVNLIVRRNLSMSAVRRINGFTKYGLDITLDVPEQAETGSEASVDDEAEDEGGCLEVHLGSLQDSAGNSRNLNGRPLTLDAESFGQWSDDTRASILEVNGEKIERRKMLTSIDRPATPHGGSYPVQIGFVGLGAMGGVMAKNLANHRAAHVHGSPPILVWNRTTAKADSLFEELGQHKIRVAKTLEQIVTECDVIFTALANDETVKSVYEQFVQTLKHTPPARNKIFVETSTIYPTLAGELDVLVSSVPHCHLIASPVFGTPYVAAAAQLLIVMSGDYRSKKEVAYMLVPAVGRKVIDLGGSNAYFAETSKKAGYSSAFERVILAESYTLAEKSGIAASEVHSFVKDIFPAPGIIRYSERMSTNQFDATTGFSIDGGIKDASHIRRLTAVHNSPMPSIDIAHQHLITARAIHKGQVQAGKEAVEVLDWSGMIAGARVAAGLDPFETKSEGVVEDN
;
A
#
# COMPACT_ATOMS: atom_id res chain seq x y z
N MET A 1 56.86 -45.91 -35.31
CA MET A 1 55.88 -46.25 -34.26
C MET A 1 54.76 -45.23 -34.35
N ALA A 2 53.52 -45.70 -34.46
CA ALA A 2 52.33 -44.87 -34.54
C ALA A 2 52.15 -44.10 -33.22
N LEU A 3 51.92 -42.79 -33.30
CA LEU A 3 51.53 -41.95 -32.17
C LEU A 3 50.02 -42.13 -31.95
N GLU A 4 49.63 -42.64 -30.77
CA GLU A 4 48.25 -42.78 -30.36
C GLU A 4 47.61 -41.39 -30.17
N SER A 5 46.54 -41.10 -30.92
CA SER A 5 45.70 -39.93 -30.71
C SER A 5 44.67 -40.22 -29.62
N SER A 6 44.60 -39.41 -28.56
CA SER A 6 43.51 -39.49 -27.59
C SER A 6 42.39 -38.51 -27.93
N THR A 7 41.17 -39.04 -28.07
CA THR A 7 39.93 -38.29 -28.26
C THR A 7 39.42 -37.82 -26.90
N CYS A 8 39.12 -36.53 -26.77
CA CYS A 8 38.48 -36.00 -25.57
C CYS A 8 37.05 -36.58 -25.44
N VAL A 9 36.71 -37.18 -24.29
CA VAL A 9 35.41 -37.85 -24.09
C VAL A 9 34.25 -36.84 -24.03
N ASP A 10 34.51 -35.58 -23.69
CA ASP A 10 33.47 -34.55 -23.55
C ASP A 10 33.14 -33.82 -24.86
N CYS A 11 34.10 -33.68 -25.79
CA CYS A 11 33.88 -32.94 -27.03
C CYS A 11 34.15 -33.73 -28.32
N GLY A 12 34.71 -34.95 -28.25
CA GLY A 12 34.91 -35.83 -29.40
C GLY A 12 35.99 -35.40 -30.40
N GLU A 13 36.68 -34.28 -30.16
CA GLU A 13 37.74 -33.76 -31.03
C GLU A 13 39.08 -34.47 -30.76
N THR A 14 39.80 -34.80 -31.84
CA THR A 14 41.16 -35.37 -31.79
C THR A 14 42.15 -34.21 -31.76
N HIS A 15 42.71 -33.93 -30.59
CA HIS A 15 43.77 -32.93 -30.47
C HIS A 15 45.13 -33.56 -30.85
N PRO A 16 46.04 -32.80 -31.50
CA PRO A 16 47.43 -33.23 -31.59
C PRO A 16 47.94 -33.45 -30.17
N SER A 17 48.56 -34.62 -29.94
CA SER A 17 49.10 -35.01 -28.64
C SER A 17 49.83 -33.83 -28.00
N ARG A 18 49.45 -33.45 -26.77
CA ARG A 18 50.25 -32.54 -25.93
C ARG A 18 51.71 -32.92 -26.16
N THR A 19 52.52 -32.01 -26.71
CA THR A 19 53.97 -32.15 -26.61
C THR A 19 54.22 -32.39 -25.12
N PRO A 20 54.72 -33.57 -24.72
CA PRO A 20 55.08 -33.78 -23.33
C PRO A 20 56.01 -32.64 -22.97
N LEU A 21 55.69 -31.88 -21.92
CA LEU A 21 56.65 -30.94 -21.36
C LEU A 21 57.90 -31.76 -21.05
N ASP A 22 59.06 -31.31 -21.56
CA ASP A 22 60.30 -32.06 -21.36
C ASP A 22 60.48 -32.31 -19.85
N PRO A 23 60.77 -33.56 -19.44
CA PRO A 23 60.89 -33.88 -18.04
C PRO A 23 61.98 -33.01 -17.42
N THR A 24 61.68 -32.44 -16.24
CA THR A 24 62.60 -31.55 -15.54
C THR A 24 63.99 -32.20 -15.42
N PRO A 25 65.08 -31.49 -15.76
CA PRO A 25 66.43 -32.04 -15.66
C PRO A 25 66.82 -32.36 -14.21
N PHE A 26 66.03 -31.92 -13.22
CA PHE A 26 66.24 -32.11 -11.79
C PHE A 26 65.45 -33.28 -11.18
N HIS A 27 65.00 -34.24 -12.00
CA HIS A 27 64.11 -35.32 -11.55
C HIS A 27 64.64 -36.09 -10.32
N SER A 28 65.96 -36.27 -10.19
CA SER A 28 66.60 -36.96 -9.07
C SER A 28 66.61 -36.20 -7.73
N LEU A 29 66.36 -34.88 -7.75
CA LEU A 29 66.33 -34.04 -6.54
C LEU A 29 64.92 -33.90 -5.95
N ILE A 30 63.89 -34.30 -6.69
CA ILE A 30 62.49 -34.14 -6.27
C ILE A 30 62.10 -35.15 -5.19
N ASP A 31 62.72 -36.33 -5.18
CA ASP A 31 62.29 -37.43 -4.30
C ASP A 31 63.12 -37.57 -3.00
N GLU A 32 64.46 -37.42 -2.97
CA GLU A 32 65.24 -37.62 -1.71
C GLU A 32 66.54 -36.77 -1.52
N GLY A 33 66.71 -35.62 -2.18
CA GLY A 33 67.94 -34.80 -2.08
C GLY A 33 67.74 -33.33 -1.69
N LEU A 34 68.54 -32.80 -0.75
CA LEU A 34 68.65 -31.36 -0.51
C LEU A 34 69.65 -30.74 -1.52
N PRO A 35 69.23 -29.80 -2.38
CA PRO A 35 70.09 -29.29 -3.44
C PRO A 35 71.23 -28.43 -2.89
N ASP A 36 72.42 -28.59 -3.46
CA ASP A 36 73.59 -27.79 -3.12
C ASP A 36 73.50 -26.35 -3.68
N ALA A 37 74.48 -25.51 -3.39
CA ALA A 37 74.44 -24.10 -3.80
C ALA A 37 74.47 -23.88 -5.32
N VAL A 38 75.07 -24.80 -6.08
CA VAL A 38 75.16 -24.73 -7.54
C VAL A 38 73.87 -25.25 -8.17
N GLU A 39 73.33 -26.35 -7.64
CA GLU A 39 72.05 -26.92 -8.06
C GLU A 39 70.89 -25.96 -7.80
N LYS A 40 70.88 -25.27 -6.64
CA LYS A 40 69.89 -24.22 -6.36
C LYS A 40 69.94 -23.09 -7.36
N ALA A 41 71.14 -22.66 -7.78
CA ALA A 41 71.28 -21.60 -8.77
C ALA A 41 70.71 -22.04 -10.13
N ALA A 42 71.00 -23.27 -10.56
CA ALA A 42 70.47 -23.83 -11.82
C ALA A 42 68.94 -24.02 -11.78
N ILE A 43 68.37 -24.45 -10.65
CA ILE A 43 66.91 -24.56 -10.48
C ILE A 43 66.25 -23.17 -10.54
N HIS A 44 66.83 -22.16 -9.88
CA HIS A 44 66.32 -20.79 -9.94
C HIS A 44 66.40 -20.18 -11.34
N GLU A 45 67.39 -20.55 -12.15
CA GLU A 45 67.50 -20.14 -13.55
C GLU A 45 66.42 -20.83 -14.40
N PHE A 46 66.22 -22.15 -14.25
CA PHE A 46 65.18 -22.89 -14.96
C PHE A 46 63.75 -22.41 -14.63
N ILE A 47 63.47 -22.10 -13.35
CA ILE A 47 62.18 -21.51 -12.93
C ILE A 47 61.99 -20.16 -13.62
N ARG A 48 63.01 -19.31 -13.62
CA ARG A 48 62.94 -17.98 -14.24
C ARG A 48 62.64 -18.07 -15.74
N ASP A 49 63.28 -18.99 -16.44
CA ASP A 49 63.07 -19.19 -17.88
C ASP A 49 61.67 -19.74 -18.17
N THR A 50 61.18 -20.67 -17.34
CA THR A 50 59.82 -21.22 -17.44
C THR A 50 58.76 -20.15 -17.16
N ASP A 51 58.96 -19.34 -16.12
CA ASP A 51 58.08 -18.22 -15.77
C ASP A 51 58.06 -17.19 -16.90
N ALA A 52 59.19 -16.92 -17.56
CA ALA A 52 59.25 -16.04 -18.72
C ALA A 52 58.44 -16.58 -19.91
N GLU A 53 58.44 -17.89 -20.15
CA GLU A 53 57.63 -18.52 -21.20
C GLU A 53 56.12 -18.47 -20.88
N ILE A 54 55.74 -18.62 -19.61
CA ILE A 54 54.36 -18.44 -19.14
C ILE A 54 53.89 -17.02 -19.42
N VAL A 55 54.68 -16.01 -19.06
CA VAL A 55 54.35 -14.60 -19.30
C VAL A 55 54.12 -14.32 -20.80
N LEU A 56 54.96 -14.87 -21.69
CA LEU A 56 54.77 -14.73 -23.14
C LEU A 56 53.45 -15.37 -23.62
N LYS A 57 53.03 -16.50 -23.03
CA LYS A 57 51.76 -17.15 -23.36
C LYS A 57 50.55 -16.39 -22.82
N GLU A 58 50.66 -15.79 -21.63
CA GLU A 58 49.64 -14.90 -21.08
C GLU A 58 49.46 -13.64 -21.95
N GLU A 59 50.54 -13.04 -22.43
CA GLU A 59 50.49 -11.92 -23.39
C GLU A 59 49.80 -12.32 -24.72
N GLU A 60 50.06 -13.53 -25.22
CA GLU A 60 49.42 -14.07 -26.43
C GLU A 60 47.90 -14.28 -26.22
N ILE A 61 47.48 -14.70 -25.02
CA ILE A 61 46.05 -14.83 -24.65
C ILE A 61 45.37 -13.45 -24.65
N VAL A 62 45.96 -12.47 -23.96
CA VAL A 62 45.41 -11.10 -23.88
C VAL A 62 45.22 -10.51 -25.27
N SER A 63 46.21 -10.64 -26.15
CA SER A 63 46.15 -10.17 -27.53
C SER A 63 45.01 -10.82 -28.35
N ARG A 64 44.78 -12.13 -28.15
CA ARG A 64 43.67 -12.85 -28.80
C ARG A 64 42.31 -12.43 -28.24
N GLU A 65 42.19 -12.21 -26.93
CA GLU A 65 40.97 -11.71 -26.30
C GLU A 65 40.59 -10.32 -26.80
N GLU A 66 41.56 -9.42 -26.95
CA GLU A 66 41.37 -8.10 -27.56
C GLU A 66 40.88 -8.21 -29.02
N ALA A 67 41.45 -9.13 -29.81
CA ALA A 67 40.99 -9.39 -31.17
C ALA A 67 39.54 -9.90 -31.22
N ILE A 68 39.17 -10.81 -30.32
CA ILE A 68 37.78 -11.30 -30.20
C ILE A 68 36.85 -10.16 -29.77
N HIS A 69 37.27 -9.33 -28.82
CA HIS A 69 36.48 -8.18 -28.38
C HIS A 69 36.21 -7.20 -29.53
N ARG A 70 37.24 -6.87 -30.33
CA ARG A 70 37.09 -6.01 -31.53
C ARG A 70 36.09 -6.58 -32.52
N LEU A 71 36.18 -7.87 -32.86
CA LEU A 71 35.23 -8.52 -33.77
C LEU A 71 33.80 -8.53 -33.23
N ARG A 72 33.61 -8.71 -31.91
CA ARG A 72 32.29 -8.61 -31.27
C ARG A 72 31.71 -7.21 -31.38
N CYS A 73 32.51 -6.16 -31.17
CA CYS A 73 32.10 -4.78 -31.38
C CYS A 73 31.68 -4.51 -32.83
N GLU A 74 32.47 -5.00 -33.80
CA GLU A 74 32.16 -4.86 -35.23
C GLU A 74 30.85 -5.55 -35.62
N ILE A 75 30.59 -6.75 -35.09
CA ILE A 75 29.31 -7.45 -35.27
C ILE A 75 28.13 -6.62 -34.74
N ILE A 76 28.29 -5.96 -33.57
CA ILE A 76 27.24 -5.10 -33.00
C ILE A 76 26.95 -3.92 -33.93
N GLU A 77 27.98 -3.28 -34.49
CA GLU A 77 27.81 -2.17 -35.44
C GLU A 77 27.14 -2.62 -36.73
N LEU A 78 27.57 -3.74 -37.30
CA LEU A 78 26.96 -4.31 -38.51
C LEU A 78 25.50 -4.70 -38.29
N ARG A 79 25.16 -5.27 -37.12
CA ARG A 79 23.77 -5.55 -36.73
C ARG A 79 22.95 -4.27 -36.62
N ARG A 80 23.46 -3.23 -35.94
CA ARG A 80 22.78 -1.91 -35.86
C ARG A 80 22.55 -1.31 -37.25
N ARG A 81 23.54 -1.40 -38.15
CA ARG A 81 23.42 -0.95 -39.54
C ARG A 81 22.34 -1.74 -40.27
N SER A 82 22.30 -3.06 -40.15
CA SER A 82 21.27 -3.91 -40.75
C SER A 82 19.87 -3.54 -40.26
N GLU A 83 19.66 -3.40 -38.94
CA GLU A 83 18.36 -3.04 -38.37
C GLU A 83 17.86 -1.65 -38.83
N ARG A 84 18.76 -0.66 -38.94
CA ARG A 84 18.41 0.65 -39.51
C ARG A 84 17.88 0.55 -40.94
N HIS A 85 18.43 -0.34 -41.76
CA HIS A 85 17.97 -0.54 -43.14
C HIS A 85 16.70 -1.39 -43.20
N LYS A 86 16.56 -2.42 -42.36
CA LYS A 86 15.30 -3.19 -42.21
C LYS A 86 14.13 -2.30 -41.80
N ALA A 87 14.35 -1.37 -40.87
CA ALA A 87 13.35 -0.39 -40.47
C ALA A 87 12.90 0.51 -41.64
N ILE A 88 13.75 0.71 -42.66
CA ILE A 88 13.40 1.50 -43.86
C ILE A 88 12.45 0.76 -44.79
N VAL A 89 12.63 -0.54 -44.92
CA VAL A 89 11.79 -1.41 -45.77
C VAL A 89 10.62 -2.03 -45.01
N ALA A 90 10.46 -1.71 -43.71
CA ALA A 90 9.42 -2.27 -42.86
C ALA A 90 8.01 -2.00 -43.43
N PRO A 91 7.14 -3.02 -43.55
CA PRO A 91 5.79 -2.88 -44.11
C PRO A 91 4.93 -1.81 -43.42
N ILE A 92 5.20 -1.53 -42.13
CA ILE A 92 4.50 -0.52 -41.33
C ILE A 92 4.54 0.89 -41.94
N ARG A 93 5.55 1.19 -42.79
CA ARG A 93 5.67 2.47 -43.51
C ARG A 93 4.73 2.58 -44.71
N ARG A 94 4.09 1.49 -45.13
CA ARG A 94 3.10 1.44 -46.23
C ARG A 94 1.65 1.45 -45.73
N ILE A 95 1.45 1.44 -44.41
CA ILE A 95 0.11 1.46 -43.82
C ILE A 95 -0.50 2.85 -44.05
N PRO A 96 -1.70 2.94 -44.63
CA PRO A 96 -2.40 4.20 -44.78
C PRO A 96 -2.63 4.90 -43.43
N PRO A 97 -2.59 6.24 -43.37
CA PRO A 97 -2.82 7.01 -42.15
C PRO A 97 -4.10 6.62 -41.40
N GLU A 98 -5.15 6.27 -42.12
CA GLU A 98 -6.47 5.91 -41.58
C GLU A 98 -6.42 4.58 -40.84
N ILE A 99 -5.72 3.59 -41.40
CA ILE A 99 -5.54 2.28 -40.75
C ILE A 99 -4.65 2.43 -39.51
N MET A 100 -3.63 3.28 -39.59
CA MET A 100 -2.76 3.56 -38.45
C MET A 100 -3.51 4.29 -37.33
N ALA A 101 -4.45 5.18 -37.66
CA ALA A 101 -5.33 5.84 -36.69
C ALA A 101 -6.26 4.82 -35.99
N GLU A 102 -6.86 3.88 -36.73
CA GLU A 102 -7.66 2.81 -36.13
C GLU A 102 -6.83 1.90 -35.23
N VAL A 103 -5.58 1.59 -35.62
CA VAL A 103 -4.64 0.85 -34.76
C VAL A 103 -4.35 1.62 -33.47
N PHE A 104 -4.10 2.93 -33.54
CA PHE A 104 -3.90 3.75 -32.34
C PHE A 104 -5.13 3.74 -31.43
N CYS A 105 -6.34 3.88 -31.98
CA CYS A 105 -7.57 3.82 -31.21
C CYS A 105 -7.76 2.45 -30.54
N ALA A 106 -7.49 1.35 -31.25
CA ALA A 106 -7.57 0.00 -30.70
C ALA A 106 -6.55 -0.22 -29.57
N LEU A 107 -5.31 0.23 -29.75
CA LEU A 107 -4.27 0.13 -28.73
C LEU A 107 -4.59 0.97 -27.48
N THR A 108 -5.19 2.15 -27.65
CA THR A 108 -5.62 2.99 -26.52
C THR A 108 -6.72 2.31 -25.72
N ALA A 109 -7.65 1.62 -26.39
CA ALA A 109 -8.70 0.84 -25.73
C ALA A 109 -8.16 -0.42 -25.01
N ILE A 110 -7.03 -0.97 -25.46
CA ILE A 110 -6.36 -2.12 -24.83
C ILE A 110 -5.48 -1.68 -23.64
N GLU A 111 -4.82 -0.52 -23.73
CA GLU A 111 -3.97 0.06 -22.67
C GLU A 111 -4.75 0.71 -21.52
N ALA A 112 -6.08 0.78 -21.63
CA ALA A 112 -6.98 1.14 -20.55
C ALA A 112 -6.91 0.08 -19.44
N GLU A 113 -5.81 0.07 -18.67
CA GLU A 113 -5.72 -0.67 -17.43
C GLU A 113 -6.86 -0.20 -16.51
N PRO A 114 -7.53 -1.12 -15.80
CA PRO A 114 -8.50 -0.77 -14.77
C PRO A 114 -7.83 0.11 -13.72
N SER A 115 -7.97 1.42 -13.89
CA SER A 115 -7.18 2.40 -13.17
C SER A 115 -7.84 2.65 -11.83
N ARG A 116 -7.56 1.77 -10.84
CA ARG A 116 -7.87 1.89 -9.40
C ARG A 116 -9.07 2.78 -9.07
N CYS A 117 -10.19 2.57 -9.75
CA CYS A 117 -11.38 3.35 -9.51
C CYS A 117 -12.22 2.63 -8.46
N SER A 118 -11.70 2.53 -7.23
CA SER A 118 -12.37 1.76 -6.15
C SER A 118 -13.83 2.19 -5.96
N SER A 119 -14.18 3.44 -6.30
CA SER A 119 -15.54 3.98 -6.21
C SER A 119 -16.50 3.55 -7.33
N LEU A 120 -16.01 3.02 -8.46
CA LEU A 120 -16.82 2.48 -9.56
C LEU A 120 -16.95 0.95 -9.49
N TYR A 121 -15.89 0.25 -9.05
CA TYR A 121 -15.89 -1.21 -8.86
C TYR A 121 -16.95 -1.67 -7.86
N ASP A 122 -17.25 -0.87 -6.84
CA ASP A 122 -18.28 -1.25 -5.90
C ASP A 122 -19.72 -1.09 -6.45
N PHE A 123 -19.92 -0.41 -7.60
CA PHE A 123 -21.25 0.09 -8.03
C PHE A 123 -21.92 -0.76 -9.13
N VAL A 124 -21.15 -1.42 -10.00
CA VAL A 124 -21.68 -2.07 -11.21
C VAL A 124 -21.04 -3.45 -11.39
N ASP A 125 -21.82 -4.52 -11.21
CA ASP A 125 -21.38 -5.89 -11.55
C ASP A 125 -21.43 -6.16 -13.08
N ASP A 126 -21.94 -5.19 -13.86
CA ASP A 126 -22.00 -5.24 -15.33
C ASP A 126 -20.70 -4.71 -15.97
N ALA A 127 -19.82 -5.65 -16.35
CA ALA A 127 -18.54 -5.42 -16.99
C ALA A 127 -18.60 -4.52 -18.25
N SER A 128 -19.76 -4.43 -18.93
CA SER A 128 -19.90 -3.65 -20.16
C SER A 128 -19.92 -2.13 -19.93
N LEU A 129 -20.28 -1.69 -18.72
CA LEU A 129 -20.33 -0.28 -18.34
C LEU A 129 -19.04 0.19 -17.66
N LEU A 130 -18.38 -0.69 -16.89
CA LEU A 130 -17.04 -0.46 -16.32
C LEU A 130 -16.00 -0.18 -17.41
N ALA A 131 -16.07 -0.94 -18.52
CA ALA A 131 -15.19 -0.76 -19.68
C ALA A 131 -15.18 0.69 -20.23
N LYS A 132 -16.29 1.43 -20.14
CA LYS A 132 -16.39 2.83 -20.61
C LYS A 132 -15.80 3.86 -19.65
N ALA A 133 -15.68 3.52 -18.36
CA ALA A 133 -15.06 4.37 -17.35
C ALA A 133 -13.55 4.08 -17.20
N ASP A 134 -13.14 2.83 -17.43
CA ASP A 134 -11.72 2.42 -17.44
C ASP A 134 -10.95 2.96 -18.65
N GLU A 135 -11.63 3.36 -19.74
CA GLU A 135 -11.05 4.08 -20.90
C GLU A 135 -10.43 5.46 -20.58
N LEU A 136 -10.53 5.94 -19.34
CA LEU A 136 -10.00 7.23 -18.90
C LEU A 136 -8.50 7.16 -18.59
N THR A 137 -7.67 7.18 -19.63
CA THR A 137 -6.22 7.35 -19.47
C THR A 137 -5.86 8.80 -19.10
N GLY A 138 -5.11 8.99 -18.02
CA GLY A 138 -4.52 10.29 -17.70
C GLY A 138 -3.40 10.66 -18.68
N PRO A 139 -3.04 11.96 -18.81
CA PRO A 139 -1.95 12.39 -19.68
C PRO A 139 -0.61 11.92 -19.11
N ASP A 140 -0.15 10.78 -19.62
CA ASP A 140 1.16 10.22 -19.31
C ASP A 140 2.00 10.19 -20.60
N PRO A 141 3.21 10.78 -20.63
CA PRO A 141 4.06 10.72 -21.82
C PRO A 141 4.40 9.28 -22.25
N HIS A 142 4.34 8.31 -21.34
CA HIS A 142 4.63 6.92 -21.61
C HIS A 142 3.41 6.07 -21.93
N LYS A 143 2.21 6.67 -22.04
CA LYS A 143 0.97 5.96 -22.41
C LYS A 143 0.31 6.56 -23.64
N ALA A 144 -0.56 5.80 -24.29
CA ALA A 144 -1.46 6.34 -25.30
C ALA A 144 -2.32 7.50 -24.72
N PRO A 145 -2.62 8.55 -25.50
CA PRO A 145 -2.23 8.78 -26.89
C PRO A 145 -0.87 9.50 -27.07
N LEU A 146 -0.20 9.91 -25.99
CA LEU A 146 1.03 10.73 -26.05
C LEU A 146 2.24 9.92 -26.52
N ILE A 147 2.32 8.63 -26.20
CA ILE A 147 3.41 7.77 -26.66
C ILE A 147 3.47 7.69 -28.20
N PHE A 148 2.33 7.67 -28.89
CA PHE A 148 2.27 7.68 -30.36
C PHE A 148 2.90 8.93 -30.95
N CYS A 149 2.81 10.06 -30.24
CA CYS A 149 3.41 11.31 -30.65
C CYS A 149 4.94 11.32 -30.53
N GLN A 150 5.55 10.32 -29.90
CA GLN A 150 7.01 10.26 -29.66
C GLN A 150 7.75 9.35 -30.65
N VAL A 151 7.04 8.50 -31.40
CA VAL A 151 7.66 7.49 -32.28
C VAL A 151 8.24 8.10 -33.57
N SER A 152 7.45 8.86 -34.32
CA SER A 152 7.90 9.47 -35.58
C SER A 152 7.09 10.72 -35.92
N ARG A 153 7.59 11.55 -36.86
CA ARG A 153 6.85 12.72 -37.36
C ARG A 153 5.50 12.33 -37.99
N GLN A 154 5.45 11.19 -38.69
CA GLN A 154 4.24 10.67 -39.33
C GLN A 154 3.23 10.21 -38.28
N TRP A 155 3.67 9.44 -37.28
CA TRP A 155 2.81 8.97 -36.19
C TRP A 155 2.26 10.13 -35.37
N ARG A 156 3.11 11.12 -35.08
CA ARG A 156 2.68 12.36 -34.43
C ARG A 156 1.62 13.09 -35.24
N ALA A 157 1.80 13.24 -36.56
CA ALA A 157 0.79 13.88 -37.39
C ALA A 157 -0.55 13.13 -37.34
N ILE A 158 -0.52 11.80 -37.46
CA ILE A 158 -1.73 10.94 -37.42
C ILE A 158 -2.41 11.02 -36.06
N ALA A 159 -1.66 10.88 -34.96
CA ALA A 159 -2.22 10.94 -33.61
C ALA A 159 -2.86 12.31 -33.33
N LEU A 160 -2.20 13.41 -33.70
CA LEU A 160 -2.72 14.77 -33.53
C LEU A 160 -3.95 15.05 -34.41
N SER A 161 -4.04 14.43 -35.60
CA SER A 161 -5.18 14.59 -36.51
C SER A 161 -6.33 13.61 -36.25
N THR A 162 -6.27 12.80 -35.20
CA THR A 162 -7.27 11.77 -34.88
C THR A 162 -8.04 12.15 -33.61
N PRO A 163 -9.21 12.81 -33.71
CA PRO A 163 -9.93 13.34 -32.54
C PRO A 163 -10.39 12.29 -31.53
N ARG A 164 -10.63 11.05 -31.99
CA ARG A 164 -11.03 9.90 -31.15
C ARG A 164 -10.00 9.54 -30.08
N LEU A 165 -8.75 9.93 -30.24
CA LEU A 165 -7.70 9.72 -29.25
C LEU A 165 -7.75 10.74 -28.10
N TRP A 166 -8.50 11.84 -28.26
CA TRP A 166 -8.46 13.01 -27.37
C TRP A 166 -9.82 13.34 -26.76
N ASN A 167 -10.86 12.53 -26.98
CA ASN A 167 -12.19 12.78 -26.44
C ASN A 167 -12.39 12.22 -25.01
N CYS A 168 -11.34 11.63 -24.44
CA CYS A 168 -11.30 11.08 -23.09
C CYS A 168 -10.08 11.66 -22.35
N VAL A 169 -10.27 12.20 -21.15
CA VAL A 169 -9.17 12.77 -20.35
C VAL A 169 -9.43 12.61 -18.86
N SER A 170 -8.40 12.17 -18.12
CA SER A 170 -8.39 12.14 -16.66
C SER A 170 -7.28 13.03 -16.13
N LEU A 171 -7.58 14.01 -15.28
CA LEU A 171 -6.61 14.98 -14.79
C LEU A 171 -6.65 15.10 -13.27
N ASP A 172 -5.45 15.10 -12.69
CA ASP A 172 -5.24 15.45 -11.29
C ASP A 172 -5.21 16.99 -11.15
N CYS A 173 -6.17 17.52 -10.39
CA CYS A 173 -6.33 18.95 -10.15
C CYS A 173 -5.25 19.53 -9.21
N THR A 174 -4.42 18.69 -8.60
CA THR A 174 -3.32 19.10 -7.72
C THR A 174 -2.24 19.88 -8.47
N TYR A 175 -2.09 19.66 -9.78
CA TYR A 175 -1.06 20.32 -10.59
C TYR A 175 -1.50 21.66 -11.23
N GLY A 176 -2.64 22.21 -10.80
CA GLY A 176 -3.11 23.56 -11.13
C GLY A 176 -3.01 23.93 -12.62
N ARG A 177 -2.13 24.89 -12.94
CA ARG A 177 -1.93 25.43 -14.31
C ARG A 177 -1.53 24.38 -15.35
N THR A 178 -0.77 23.35 -14.97
CA THR A 178 -0.38 22.29 -15.91
C THR A 178 -1.60 21.48 -16.33
N SER A 179 -2.48 21.17 -15.38
CA SER A 179 -3.74 20.45 -15.65
C SER A 179 -4.66 21.28 -16.53
N ILE A 180 -4.73 22.60 -16.32
CA ILE A 180 -5.50 23.52 -17.19
C ILE A 180 -4.95 23.51 -18.62
N PHE A 181 -3.64 23.63 -18.80
CA PHE A 181 -3.00 23.59 -20.12
C PHE A 181 -3.25 22.26 -20.84
N LEU A 182 -3.09 21.15 -20.13
CA LEU A 182 -3.33 19.82 -20.69
C LEU A 182 -4.81 19.61 -21.04
N CYS A 183 -5.72 20.09 -20.19
CA CYS A 183 -7.16 20.06 -20.42
C CYS A 183 -7.53 20.81 -21.70
N ASP A 184 -7.12 22.08 -21.81
CA ASP A 184 -7.38 22.90 -23.00
C ASP A 184 -6.82 22.27 -24.27
N MET A 185 -5.60 21.72 -24.20
CA MET A 185 -4.99 20.99 -25.32
C MET A 185 -5.82 19.76 -25.73
N TRP A 186 -6.27 18.94 -24.77
CA TRP A 186 -7.08 17.75 -25.04
C TRP A 186 -8.42 18.11 -25.66
N LEU A 187 -9.13 19.08 -25.08
CA LEU A 187 -10.43 19.53 -25.53
C LEU A 187 -10.37 20.09 -26.96
N LYS A 188 -9.34 20.86 -27.30
CA LYS A 188 -9.15 21.36 -28.67
C LYS A 188 -8.90 20.24 -29.69
N ARG A 189 -8.18 19.18 -29.30
CA ARG A 189 -7.88 18.04 -30.19
C ARG A 189 -9.05 17.07 -30.36
N SER A 190 -9.96 17.03 -29.39
CA SER A 190 -11.15 16.17 -29.42
C SER A 190 -12.15 16.48 -30.55
N GLY A 191 -11.96 17.59 -31.28
CA GLY A 191 -12.80 17.96 -32.41
C GLY A 191 -14.23 18.27 -31.96
N SER A 192 -15.23 17.60 -32.55
CA SER A 192 -16.65 17.73 -32.20
C SER A 192 -17.22 16.51 -31.46
N LEU A 193 -16.38 15.57 -31.05
CA LEU A 193 -16.82 14.31 -30.44
C LEU A 193 -17.39 14.51 -29.03
N PRO A 194 -18.27 13.62 -28.56
CA PRO A 194 -18.68 13.60 -27.15
C PRO A 194 -17.48 13.38 -26.22
N LEU A 195 -17.48 14.08 -25.09
CA LEU A 195 -16.34 14.19 -24.18
C LEU A 195 -16.58 13.39 -22.88
N SER A 196 -15.59 12.59 -22.51
CA SER A 196 -15.49 11.97 -21.18
C SER A 196 -14.37 12.64 -20.41
N ILE A 197 -14.71 13.34 -19.33
CA ILE A 197 -13.76 14.15 -18.55
C ILE A 197 -13.80 13.70 -17.10
N ARG A 198 -12.64 13.38 -16.55
CA ARG A 198 -12.45 13.10 -15.14
C ARG A 198 -11.48 14.09 -14.51
N PHE A 199 -11.89 14.63 -13.38
CA PHE A 199 -11.10 15.47 -12.51
C PHE A 199 -11.06 14.83 -11.13
N TYR A 200 -9.86 14.63 -10.60
CA TYR A 200 -9.69 14.14 -9.24
C TYR A 200 -8.61 14.95 -8.52
N ARG A 201 -8.58 14.87 -7.19
CA ARG A 201 -7.55 15.50 -6.35
C ARG A 201 -7.14 14.54 -5.23
N HIS A 202 -5.86 14.59 -4.83
CA HIS A 202 -5.31 13.83 -3.71
C HIS A 202 -5.19 14.70 -2.45
N TRP A 203 -5.92 14.36 -1.36
CA TRP A 203 -5.93 14.94 0.01
C TRP A 203 -5.90 16.49 0.17
N PRO A 204 -6.63 17.08 1.15
CA PRO A 204 -6.73 18.53 1.22
C PRO A 204 -5.51 19.20 1.87
N ASP A 205 -4.92 20.18 1.19
CA ASP A 205 -4.26 21.34 1.80
C ASP A 205 -5.32 22.44 2.05
N SER A 206 -5.14 23.27 3.08
CA SER A 206 -5.99 24.47 3.27
C SER A 206 -5.74 25.51 2.17
N ALA A 207 -6.78 26.28 1.80
CA ALA A 207 -6.78 27.65 1.25
C ALA A 207 -7.82 27.87 0.13
N GLN A 208 -8.33 29.11 0.03
CA GLN A 208 -9.13 29.64 -1.08
C GLN A 208 -8.51 29.36 -2.47
N GLN A 209 -7.18 29.34 -2.57
CA GLN A 209 -6.43 29.03 -3.80
C GLN A 209 -6.84 27.68 -4.42
N VAL A 210 -7.15 26.68 -3.57
CA VAL A 210 -7.57 25.34 -3.98
C VAL A 210 -8.91 25.36 -4.71
N VAL A 211 -9.81 26.25 -4.27
CA VAL A 211 -11.09 26.53 -4.92
C VAL A 211 -10.83 27.27 -6.23
N ASP A 212 -10.00 28.31 -6.22
CA ASP A 212 -9.71 29.12 -7.40
C ASP A 212 -9.11 28.29 -8.55
N ASP A 213 -8.15 27.40 -8.25
CA ASP A 213 -7.54 26.50 -9.23
C ASP A 213 -8.56 25.51 -9.82
N CYS A 214 -9.44 24.96 -8.98
CA CYS A 214 -10.53 24.10 -9.45
C CYS A 214 -11.54 24.87 -10.28
N GLN A 215 -11.87 26.10 -9.88
CA GLN A 215 -12.73 26.97 -10.65
C GLN A 215 -12.14 27.27 -12.03
N ASP A 216 -10.84 27.54 -12.13
CA ASP A 216 -10.16 27.77 -13.42
C ASP A 216 -10.19 26.53 -14.32
N LEU A 217 -10.01 25.35 -13.75
CA LEU A 217 -10.14 24.10 -14.51
C LEU A 217 -11.58 23.85 -14.98
N LEU A 218 -12.57 24.07 -14.11
CA LEU A 218 -14.00 23.95 -14.45
C LEU A 218 -14.43 24.99 -15.51
N ARG A 219 -13.88 26.22 -15.46
CA ARG A 219 -14.05 27.25 -16.50
C ARG A 219 -13.52 26.78 -17.85
N THR A 220 -12.48 25.95 -17.87
CA THR A 220 -11.88 25.43 -19.12
C THR A 220 -12.78 24.43 -19.83
N ILE A 221 -13.53 23.60 -19.09
CA ILE A 221 -14.45 22.61 -19.68
C ILE A 221 -15.82 23.18 -20.03
N LEU A 222 -16.24 24.26 -19.36
CA LEU A 222 -17.58 24.85 -19.49
C LEU A 222 -17.98 25.21 -20.94
N PRO A 223 -17.11 25.78 -21.80
CA PRO A 223 -17.45 26.05 -23.21
C PRO A 223 -17.83 24.80 -24.01
N TYR A 224 -17.45 23.62 -23.53
CA TYR A 224 -17.69 22.33 -24.18
C TYR A 224 -18.90 21.57 -23.59
N ALA A 225 -19.70 22.20 -22.72
CA ALA A 225 -20.78 21.56 -21.98
C ALA A 225 -21.80 20.79 -22.84
N GLN A 226 -22.12 21.29 -24.04
CA GLN A 226 -23.02 20.63 -24.99
C GLN A 226 -22.56 19.24 -25.44
N ARG A 227 -21.25 18.96 -25.32
CA ARG A 227 -20.61 17.71 -25.76
C ARG A 227 -20.27 16.78 -24.61
N TRP A 228 -20.54 17.16 -23.36
CA TRP A 228 -20.25 16.31 -22.21
C TRP A 228 -21.05 15.01 -22.29
N ARG A 229 -20.35 13.88 -22.33
CA ARG A 229 -20.91 12.52 -22.29
C ARG A 229 -20.80 11.95 -20.88
N LEU A 230 -19.61 12.04 -20.29
CA LEU A 230 -19.34 11.60 -18.92
C LEU A 230 -18.55 12.70 -18.22
N ILE A 231 -19.04 13.13 -17.07
CA ILE A 231 -18.33 14.06 -16.19
C ILE A 231 -18.14 13.40 -14.83
N ASP A 232 -16.88 13.24 -14.42
CA ASP A 232 -16.49 12.72 -13.12
C ASP A 232 -15.64 13.75 -12.39
N ILE A 233 -16.13 14.28 -11.28
CA ILE A 233 -15.44 15.30 -10.48
C ILE A 233 -15.36 14.79 -9.04
N GLU A 234 -14.14 14.39 -8.65
CA GLU A 234 -13.83 13.73 -7.39
C GLU A 234 -12.83 14.58 -6.56
N ASN A 235 -13.04 14.63 -5.25
CA ASN A 235 -12.33 15.40 -4.24
C ASN A 235 -12.20 16.90 -4.54
N VAL A 236 -13.19 17.50 -5.20
CA VAL A 236 -13.24 18.95 -5.49
C VAL A 236 -14.16 19.68 -4.50
N PRO A 237 -13.73 20.80 -3.87
CA PRO A 237 -14.57 21.55 -2.94
C PRO A 237 -15.86 22.06 -3.57
N THR A 238 -16.98 22.03 -2.83
CA THR A 238 -18.31 22.45 -3.31
C THR A 238 -18.32 23.87 -3.90
N ALA A 239 -17.61 24.82 -3.28
CA ALA A 239 -17.51 26.21 -3.77
C ALA A 239 -16.89 26.33 -5.18
N SER A 240 -16.23 25.28 -5.67
CA SER A 240 -15.68 25.28 -7.03
C SER A 240 -16.78 25.19 -8.10
N TYR A 241 -17.93 24.60 -7.77
CA TYR A 241 -19.04 24.44 -8.70
C TYR A 241 -19.78 25.75 -8.98
N ASP A 242 -19.59 26.80 -8.18
CA ASP A 242 -20.21 28.13 -8.41
C ASP A 242 -19.87 28.71 -9.79
N VAL A 243 -18.81 28.23 -10.44
CA VAL A 243 -18.48 28.55 -11.84
C VAL A 243 -19.61 28.20 -12.82
N PHE A 244 -20.43 27.22 -12.50
CA PHE A 244 -21.52 26.75 -13.33
C PHE A 244 -22.82 27.54 -13.13
N ASP A 245 -22.93 28.29 -12.04
CA ASP A 245 -24.16 29.01 -11.69
C ASP A 245 -24.54 30.04 -12.76
N GLY A 246 -25.72 29.85 -13.35
CA GLY A 246 -26.23 30.66 -14.47
C GLY A 246 -25.41 30.59 -15.77
N ARG A 247 -24.43 29.67 -15.89
CA ARG A 247 -23.55 29.56 -17.07
C ARG A 247 -23.62 28.22 -17.79
N LEU A 248 -24.16 27.18 -17.16
CA LEU A 248 -24.45 25.95 -17.89
C LEU A 248 -25.54 26.21 -18.94
N PRO A 249 -25.43 25.59 -20.13
CA PRO A 249 -26.51 25.62 -21.10
C PRO A 249 -27.80 25.01 -20.53
N ASP A 250 -28.94 25.46 -21.04
CA ASP A 250 -30.26 24.97 -20.60
C ASP A 250 -30.44 23.46 -20.77
N SER A 251 -29.73 22.86 -21.73
CA SER A 251 -29.73 21.42 -22.03
C SER A 251 -28.34 20.85 -22.21
N LEU A 252 -28.14 19.64 -21.68
CA LEU A 252 -26.93 18.83 -21.82
C LEU A 252 -27.27 17.54 -22.60
N PRO A 253 -27.36 17.60 -23.94
CA PRO A 253 -27.98 16.55 -24.77
C PRO A 253 -27.15 15.27 -24.91
N ALA A 254 -25.84 15.36 -24.67
CA ALA A 254 -24.90 14.23 -24.78
C ALA A 254 -24.65 13.53 -23.42
N LEU A 255 -25.07 14.12 -22.30
CA LEU A 255 -24.65 13.67 -20.97
C LEU A 255 -25.36 12.35 -20.61
N GLU A 256 -24.57 11.30 -20.42
CA GLU A 256 -24.99 9.94 -20.08
C GLU A 256 -24.70 9.61 -18.62
N ALA A 257 -23.58 10.12 -18.07
CA ALA A 257 -23.13 9.86 -16.72
C ALA A 257 -22.59 11.11 -16.03
N LEU A 258 -22.98 11.29 -14.76
CA LEU A 258 -22.51 12.39 -13.92
C LEU A 258 -22.10 11.87 -12.54
N PHE A 259 -20.87 12.16 -12.15
CA PHE A 259 -20.32 11.83 -10.85
C PHE A 259 -19.73 13.10 -10.22
N ILE A 260 -20.26 13.51 -9.07
CA ILE A 260 -19.91 14.79 -8.45
C ILE A 260 -19.78 14.67 -6.95
N ASP A 261 -18.83 15.41 -6.39
CA ASP A 261 -18.70 15.60 -4.95
C ASP A 261 -19.44 16.86 -4.51
N TYR A 262 -20.77 16.88 -4.71
CA TYR A 262 -21.57 17.98 -4.23
C TYR A 262 -21.81 17.83 -2.73
N GLY A 263 -21.65 18.90 -1.95
CA GLY A 263 -21.81 18.99 -0.49
C GLY A 263 -22.90 20.00 -0.10
N SER A 264 -23.46 19.91 1.12
CA SER A 264 -24.43 20.89 1.67
C SER A 264 -24.00 22.34 1.34
N PRO A 265 -24.92 23.20 0.87
CA PRO A 265 -24.59 24.55 0.41
C PRO A 265 -24.00 25.36 1.55
N SER A 266 -22.69 25.63 1.49
CA SER A 266 -22.07 26.63 2.34
C SER A 266 -22.57 28.01 1.91
N VAL A 267 -23.58 28.55 2.59
CA VAL A 267 -24.03 29.97 2.60
C VAL A 267 -24.45 30.58 1.24
N SER A 268 -24.16 29.96 0.09
CA SER A 268 -24.50 30.49 -1.24
C SER A 268 -25.90 30.06 -1.70
N SER A 269 -26.65 31.02 -2.24
CA SER A 269 -27.97 30.84 -2.82
C SER A 269 -27.96 30.12 -4.18
N SER A 270 -26.80 29.76 -4.72
CA SER A 270 -26.62 29.23 -6.08
C SER A 270 -27.17 27.79 -6.27
N THR A 271 -27.55 27.46 -7.51
CA THR A 271 -27.86 26.10 -7.99
C THR A 271 -27.00 25.81 -9.21
N PRO A 272 -25.72 25.44 -9.02
CA PRO A 272 -24.75 25.36 -10.10
C PRO A 272 -25.12 24.35 -11.20
N TRP A 273 -26.04 23.43 -10.91
CA TRP A 273 -26.44 22.35 -11.81
C TRP A 273 -27.83 22.53 -12.45
N ALA A 274 -28.34 23.76 -12.53
CA ALA A 274 -29.68 24.05 -13.07
C ALA A 274 -29.96 23.46 -14.47
N GLY A 275 -28.95 23.41 -15.34
CA GLY A 275 -29.04 22.85 -16.70
C GLY A 275 -29.24 21.32 -16.76
N LEU A 276 -29.11 20.58 -15.65
CA LEU A 276 -29.32 19.13 -15.63
C LEU A 276 -30.78 18.72 -15.84
N ARG A 277 -31.74 19.62 -15.60
CA ARG A 277 -33.18 19.35 -15.78
C ARG A 277 -33.51 18.83 -17.17
N THR A 278 -32.74 19.23 -18.18
CA THR A 278 -32.96 18.81 -19.57
C THR A 278 -31.76 18.03 -20.13
N ALA A 279 -31.21 17.11 -19.35
CA ALA A 279 -30.24 16.09 -19.80
C ALA A 279 -30.98 14.78 -20.16
N PRO A 280 -31.46 14.59 -21.41
CA PRO A 280 -32.36 13.48 -21.77
C PRO A 280 -31.69 12.11 -21.77
N LYS A 281 -30.36 12.06 -21.91
CA LYS A 281 -29.56 10.83 -21.94
C LYS A 281 -28.98 10.45 -20.59
N LEU A 282 -29.16 11.26 -19.55
CA LEU A 282 -28.54 11.00 -18.26
C LEU A 282 -29.18 9.77 -17.63
N ARG A 283 -28.37 8.73 -17.41
CA ARG A 283 -28.80 7.44 -16.84
C ARG A 283 -28.11 7.12 -15.53
N LEU A 284 -26.90 7.64 -15.32
CA LEU A 284 -26.01 7.31 -14.20
C LEU A 284 -25.72 8.56 -13.38
N LEU A 285 -25.96 8.50 -12.07
CA LEU A 285 -25.68 9.58 -11.13
C LEU A 285 -24.92 9.05 -9.90
N ARG A 286 -23.75 9.63 -9.58
CA ARG A 286 -23.11 9.50 -8.26
C ARG A 286 -23.00 10.86 -7.61
N SER A 287 -23.41 10.96 -6.35
CA SER A 287 -23.15 12.14 -5.54
C SER A 287 -22.53 11.76 -4.20
N ARG A 288 -21.47 12.48 -3.78
CA ARG A 288 -20.90 12.28 -2.44
C ARG A 288 -21.81 12.77 -1.33
N ASN A 289 -22.54 13.86 -1.52
CA ASN A 289 -23.49 14.37 -0.54
C ASN A 289 -24.78 14.78 -1.24
N ILE A 290 -25.91 14.45 -0.64
CA ILE A 290 -27.22 14.96 -1.03
C ILE A 290 -27.95 15.28 0.27
N ASP A 291 -28.47 16.50 0.37
CA ASP A 291 -29.35 16.93 1.46
C ASP A 291 -30.67 17.40 0.85
N VAL A 292 -31.72 16.60 1.01
CA VAL A 292 -33.06 16.85 0.45
C VAL A 292 -33.94 17.63 1.43
N ASN A 293 -33.51 17.74 2.68
CA ASN A 293 -34.29 18.34 3.78
C ASN A 293 -34.23 19.87 3.79
N THR A 294 -33.27 20.48 3.11
CA THR A 294 -33.29 21.93 2.89
C THR A 294 -34.41 22.27 1.89
N ARG A 295 -35.59 22.64 2.41
CA ARG A 295 -36.83 23.10 1.73
C ARG A 295 -36.66 24.25 0.71
N THR A 296 -35.46 24.53 0.25
CA THR A 296 -35.19 25.42 -0.88
C THR A 296 -35.43 24.67 -2.18
N ASP A 297 -35.97 25.35 -3.21
CA ASP A 297 -36.34 24.86 -4.55
C ASP A 297 -35.19 24.21 -5.37
N LYS A 298 -34.07 23.89 -4.73
CA LYS A 298 -32.80 23.37 -5.28
C LYS A 298 -32.82 21.86 -5.57
N TRP A 299 -33.78 21.11 -5.02
CA TRP A 299 -33.99 19.68 -5.27
C TRP A 299 -34.38 19.36 -6.72
N LEU A 300 -35.01 20.31 -7.38
CA LEU A 300 -35.68 20.13 -8.67
C LEU A 300 -34.73 20.06 -9.89
N THR A 301 -33.40 20.05 -9.71
CA THR A 301 -32.45 20.15 -10.85
C THR A 301 -32.06 18.85 -11.52
N PHE A 302 -32.25 17.68 -10.90
CA PHE A 302 -31.91 16.40 -11.54
C PHE A 302 -33.11 15.76 -12.26
N PRO A 303 -32.91 15.12 -13.43
CA PRO A 303 -33.96 14.43 -14.16
C PRO A 303 -34.17 13.01 -13.58
N TRP A 304 -34.65 12.91 -12.34
CA TRP A 304 -34.76 11.64 -11.59
C TRP A 304 -35.52 10.55 -12.35
N SER A 305 -36.58 10.92 -13.07
CA SER A 305 -37.42 10.01 -13.86
C SER A 305 -36.70 9.30 -15.02
N HIS A 306 -35.47 9.73 -15.36
CA HIS A 306 -34.66 9.17 -16.43
C HIS A 306 -33.48 8.35 -15.89
N LEU A 307 -33.20 8.42 -14.59
CA LEU A 307 -32.07 7.76 -13.98
C LEU A 307 -32.34 6.27 -13.80
N THR A 308 -31.31 5.48 -14.08
CA THR A 308 -31.35 4.01 -13.97
C THR A 308 -30.40 3.50 -12.90
N HIS A 309 -29.26 4.18 -12.70
CA HIS A 309 -28.33 3.83 -11.63
C HIS A 309 -27.98 5.06 -10.81
N ILE A 310 -28.17 4.95 -9.48
CA ILE A 310 -27.99 6.06 -8.54
C ILE A 310 -27.08 5.62 -7.39
N ASN A 311 -26.05 6.40 -7.09
CA ASN A 311 -25.15 6.21 -5.96
C ASN A 311 -25.09 7.48 -5.12
N VAL A 312 -25.37 7.37 -3.82
CA VAL A 312 -25.29 8.50 -2.89
C VAL A 312 -24.45 8.13 -1.68
N GLU A 313 -23.33 8.83 -1.47
CA GLU A 313 -22.36 8.46 -0.42
C GLU A 313 -22.63 9.10 0.95
N ARG A 314 -23.46 10.15 1.00
CA ARG A 314 -23.91 10.78 2.24
C ARG A 314 -25.32 11.31 2.03
N CYS A 315 -26.28 10.69 2.68
CA CYS A 315 -27.67 11.16 2.71
C CYS A 315 -28.33 10.76 4.04
N SER A 316 -29.53 11.29 4.27
CA SER A 316 -30.45 10.81 5.31
C SER A 316 -31.34 9.67 4.82
N THR A 317 -32.04 9.01 5.73
CA THR A 317 -33.05 8.00 5.38
C THR A 317 -34.19 8.61 4.56
N TYR A 318 -34.60 9.85 4.87
CA TYR A 318 -35.64 10.56 4.11
C TYR A 318 -35.19 10.79 2.66
N ASP A 319 -33.95 11.25 2.47
CA ASP A 319 -33.37 11.49 1.15
C ASP A 319 -33.36 10.22 0.29
N CYS A 320 -32.95 9.09 0.88
CA CYS A 320 -32.98 7.78 0.21
C CYS A 320 -34.38 7.43 -0.32
N LEU A 321 -35.41 7.61 0.52
CA LEU A 321 -36.80 7.28 0.16
C LEU A 321 -37.38 8.27 -0.86
N GLN A 322 -37.08 9.55 -0.71
CA GLN A 322 -37.50 10.58 -1.67
C GLN A 322 -36.87 10.31 -3.05
N ILE A 323 -35.58 9.96 -3.11
CA ILE A 323 -34.88 9.59 -4.35
C ILE A 323 -35.54 8.37 -4.99
N LEU A 324 -35.81 7.33 -4.21
CA LEU A 324 -36.47 6.12 -4.72
C LEU A 324 -37.89 6.41 -5.23
N CYS A 325 -38.61 7.32 -4.57
CA CYS A 325 -39.94 7.75 -5.00
C CYS A 325 -39.90 8.47 -6.37
N GLU A 326 -38.93 9.37 -6.55
CA GLU A 326 -38.82 10.19 -7.76
C GLU A 326 -38.14 9.47 -8.93
N ALA A 327 -37.15 8.63 -8.65
CA ALA A 327 -36.43 7.83 -9.63
C ALA A 327 -37.16 6.51 -9.91
N SER A 328 -38.40 6.61 -10.37
CA SER A 328 -39.28 5.45 -10.61
C SER A 328 -38.77 4.48 -11.67
N THR A 329 -37.77 4.87 -12.47
CA THR A 329 -37.10 4.05 -13.49
C THR A 329 -35.77 3.45 -13.01
N ALA A 330 -35.38 3.69 -11.76
CA ALA A 330 -34.13 3.18 -11.23
C ALA A 330 -34.13 1.64 -11.23
N ILE A 331 -33.01 1.08 -11.68
CA ILE A 331 -32.71 -0.35 -11.74
C ILE A 331 -31.75 -0.72 -10.62
N ALA A 332 -30.74 0.12 -10.37
CA ALA A 332 -29.74 -0.11 -9.33
C ALA A 332 -29.51 1.14 -8.47
N CYS A 333 -29.64 1.00 -7.15
CA CYS A 333 -29.42 2.10 -6.22
C CYS A 333 -28.45 1.70 -5.11
N ARG A 334 -27.53 2.62 -4.78
CA ARG A 334 -26.69 2.55 -3.59
C ARG A 334 -26.83 3.80 -2.74
N PHE A 335 -26.98 3.60 -1.43
CA PHE A 335 -27.06 4.67 -0.45
C PHE A 335 -26.13 4.41 0.73
N ARG A 336 -25.45 5.46 1.20
CA ARG A 336 -24.74 5.50 2.48
C ARG A 336 -25.42 6.54 3.37
N ILE A 337 -26.15 6.04 4.36
CA ILE A 337 -26.98 6.84 5.27
C ILE A 337 -26.12 7.28 6.45
N GLN A 338 -25.83 8.58 6.52
CA GLN A 338 -24.96 9.20 7.53
C GLN A 338 -25.67 10.18 8.45
N GLN A 339 -26.98 10.39 8.26
CA GLN A 339 -27.79 11.32 9.06
C GLN A 339 -29.17 10.72 9.31
N SER A 340 -29.71 10.90 10.52
CA SER A 340 -31.11 10.59 10.80
C SER A 340 -31.99 11.79 10.44
N SER A 341 -33.16 11.48 9.87
CA SER A 341 -34.22 12.46 9.64
C SER A 341 -35.24 12.34 10.77
N SER A 342 -35.67 13.45 11.36
CA SER A 342 -36.84 13.48 12.26
C SER A 342 -38.18 13.45 11.49
N ILE A 343 -38.12 13.59 10.16
CA ILE A 343 -39.27 13.57 9.26
C ILE A 343 -39.46 12.14 8.76
N GLU A 344 -40.62 11.55 9.07
CA GLU A 344 -41.04 10.28 8.48
C GLU A 344 -41.46 10.48 7.01
N HIS A 345 -40.96 9.61 6.13
CA HIS A 345 -41.38 9.57 4.73
C HIS A 345 -42.54 8.56 4.57
N PRO A 346 -43.55 8.83 3.72
CA PRO A 346 -44.60 7.84 3.42
C PRO A 346 -44.02 6.57 2.78
N PRO A 347 -44.69 5.40 2.87
CA PRO A 347 -44.20 4.19 2.24
C PRO A 347 -44.02 4.35 0.71
N VAL A 348 -42.90 3.87 0.19
CA VAL A 348 -42.51 3.95 -1.22
C VAL A 348 -42.68 2.59 -1.88
N PHE A 349 -43.38 2.57 -3.02
CA PHE A 349 -43.49 1.40 -3.88
C PHE A 349 -42.62 1.60 -5.13
N HIS A 350 -41.59 0.77 -5.31
CA HIS A 350 -40.65 0.88 -6.42
C HIS A 350 -40.67 -0.36 -7.31
N SER A 351 -41.24 -0.23 -8.51
CA SER A 351 -41.60 -1.38 -9.37
C SER A 351 -40.48 -1.90 -10.27
N THR A 352 -39.40 -1.14 -10.49
CA THR A 352 -38.33 -1.50 -11.44
C THR A 352 -37.00 -1.84 -10.78
N LEU A 353 -36.84 -1.51 -9.49
CA LEU A 353 -35.57 -1.69 -8.80
C LEU A 353 -35.20 -3.18 -8.69
N GLN A 354 -34.01 -3.51 -9.19
CA GLN A 354 -33.43 -4.85 -9.19
C GLN A 354 -32.28 -4.97 -8.19
N ILE A 355 -31.50 -3.90 -7.98
CA ILE A 355 -30.34 -3.90 -7.09
C ILE A 355 -30.48 -2.77 -6.07
N LEU A 356 -30.43 -3.12 -4.78
CA LEU A 356 -30.47 -2.15 -3.68
C LEU A 356 -29.33 -2.43 -2.69
N ARG A 357 -28.48 -1.43 -2.49
CA ARG A 357 -27.29 -1.48 -1.62
C ARG A 357 -27.37 -0.35 -0.59
N ILE A 358 -27.51 -0.64 0.69
CA ILE A 358 -27.69 0.39 1.73
C ILE A 358 -26.68 0.19 2.87
N ARG A 359 -25.92 1.23 3.21
CA ARG A 359 -25.02 1.24 4.36
C ARG A 359 -25.44 2.27 5.40
N PHE A 360 -25.54 1.87 6.66
CA PHE A 360 -26.00 2.70 7.78
C PHE A 360 -24.85 3.05 8.73
N TYR A 361 -24.71 4.36 9.01
CA TYR A 361 -23.67 4.94 9.87
C TYR A 361 -24.22 5.66 11.12
N VAL A 362 -25.55 5.71 11.34
CA VAL A 362 -26.17 6.52 12.41
C VAL A 362 -27.12 5.73 13.30
N GLN A 363 -27.04 5.99 14.61
CA GLN A 363 -27.82 5.34 15.68
C GLN A 363 -29.21 5.97 15.87
N HIS A 364 -30.23 5.62 15.09
CA HIS A 364 -31.62 6.04 15.37
C HIS A 364 -32.67 5.05 14.83
N ASP A 365 -33.93 5.28 15.20
CA ASP A 365 -35.14 4.54 14.81
C ASP A 365 -35.41 4.60 13.29
N ILE A 366 -34.72 3.74 12.53
CA ILE A 366 -34.78 3.71 11.07
C ILE A 366 -35.98 2.89 10.60
N ARG A 367 -36.77 3.48 9.70
CA ARG A 367 -37.79 2.78 8.91
C ARG A 367 -37.47 2.91 7.42
N LEU A 368 -37.54 1.81 6.70
CA LEU A 368 -37.37 1.80 5.25
C LEU A 368 -38.68 2.13 4.53
N GLY A 369 -39.83 1.67 5.01
CA GLY A 369 -41.13 1.93 4.39
C GLY A 369 -41.16 1.59 2.90
N LEU A 370 -40.42 0.59 2.43
CA LEU A 370 -40.17 0.35 1.01
C LEU A 370 -40.83 -0.96 0.55
N ILE A 371 -41.28 -1.03 -0.70
CA ILE A 371 -41.74 -2.27 -1.34
C ILE A 371 -41.15 -2.33 -2.75
N CYS A 372 -40.32 -3.35 -3.00
CA CYS A 372 -39.59 -3.55 -4.26
C CYS A 372 -39.84 -4.96 -4.81
N PRO A 373 -40.94 -5.21 -5.55
CA PRO A 373 -41.34 -6.57 -5.96
C PRO A 373 -40.40 -7.22 -6.99
N ARG A 374 -39.51 -6.46 -7.63
CA ARG A 374 -38.52 -6.94 -8.62
C ARG A 374 -37.09 -6.96 -8.10
N LEU A 375 -36.90 -6.82 -6.79
CA LEU A 375 -35.57 -6.76 -6.19
C LEU A 375 -34.89 -8.14 -6.28
N GLU A 376 -33.79 -8.21 -7.00
CA GLU A 376 -32.98 -9.42 -7.22
C GLU A 376 -31.77 -9.46 -6.28
N THR A 377 -31.18 -8.31 -5.99
CA THR A 377 -30.00 -8.17 -5.14
C THR A 377 -30.25 -7.14 -4.04
N LEU A 378 -30.15 -7.58 -2.79
CA LEU A 378 -30.22 -6.73 -1.61
C LEU A 378 -28.93 -6.89 -0.80
N ALA A 379 -28.24 -5.78 -0.55
CA ALA A 379 -27.11 -5.76 0.37
C ALA A 379 -27.28 -4.64 1.40
N VAL A 380 -27.22 -5.00 2.67
CA VAL A 380 -27.38 -4.08 3.79
C VAL A 380 -26.18 -4.19 4.72
N TRP A 381 -25.56 -3.05 4.96
CA TRP A 381 -24.39 -2.89 5.81
C TRP A 381 -24.74 -2.01 7.01
N MET A 382 -24.43 -2.46 8.21
CA MET A 382 -24.71 -1.78 9.45
C MET A 382 -23.39 -1.69 10.24
N GLU A 383 -22.89 -0.48 10.47
CA GLU A 383 -21.63 -0.34 11.23
C GLU A 383 -21.79 -0.73 12.69
N GLU A 384 -23.00 -0.60 13.24
CA GLU A 384 -23.35 -1.05 14.57
C GLU A 384 -24.70 -1.80 14.55
N PRO A 385 -24.90 -2.81 15.41
CA PRO A 385 -26.12 -3.62 15.41
C PRO A 385 -27.41 -2.82 15.59
N GLU A 386 -27.37 -1.75 16.38
CA GLU A 386 -28.51 -0.87 16.69
C GLU A 386 -29.07 -0.14 15.44
N HIS A 387 -28.38 -0.21 14.30
CA HIS A 387 -28.79 0.42 13.03
C HIS A 387 -29.81 -0.41 12.21
N THR A 388 -30.20 -1.60 12.66
CA THR A 388 -31.14 -2.46 11.91
C THR A 388 -32.53 -1.79 11.80
N PRO A 389 -33.10 -1.60 10.59
CA PRO A 389 -34.41 -0.99 10.43
C PRO A 389 -35.52 -1.78 11.13
N ARG A 390 -36.42 -1.09 11.85
CA ARG A 390 -37.48 -1.76 12.63
C ARG A 390 -38.47 -2.55 11.78
N ASP A 391 -38.69 -2.09 10.55
CA ASP A 391 -39.57 -2.70 9.57
C ASP A 391 -38.82 -3.60 8.57
N PHE A 392 -37.56 -3.96 8.83
CA PHE A 392 -36.75 -4.77 7.92
C PHE A 392 -37.42 -6.10 7.55
N VAL A 393 -37.99 -6.79 8.54
CA VAL A 393 -38.71 -8.05 8.32
C VAL A 393 -39.94 -7.85 7.44
N ALA A 394 -40.67 -6.74 7.64
CA ALA A 394 -41.84 -6.39 6.81
C ALA A 394 -41.43 -6.01 5.38
N PHE A 395 -40.30 -5.31 5.22
CA PHE A 395 -39.70 -5.00 3.93
C PHE A 395 -39.37 -6.27 3.13
N ILE A 396 -38.71 -7.25 3.76
CA ILE A 396 -38.42 -8.55 3.13
C ILE A 396 -39.70 -9.30 2.80
N ALA A 397 -40.71 -9.29 3.68
CA ALA A 397 -41.99 -9.92 3.38
C ALA A 397 -42.69 -9.30 2.16
N GLY A 398 -42.56 -7.99 1.94
CA GLY A 398 -43.13 -7.29 0.78
C GLY A 398 -42.29 -7.39 -0.50
N SER A 399 -40.98 -7.62 -0.41
CA SER A 399 -40.03 -7.47 -1.53
C SER A 399 -39.21 -8.74 -1.84
N GLY A 400 -39.26 -9.77 -0.99
CA GLY A 400 -38.33 -10.89 -0.99
C GLY A 400 -38.52 -11.94 -2.09
N ALA A 401 -39.69 -11.97 -2.74
CA ALA A 401 -40.05 -13.04 -3.68
C ALA A 401 -39.10 -13.17 -4.90
N ALA A 402 -38.43 -12.08 -5.29
CA ALA A 402 -37.50 -12.03 -6.41
C ALA A 402 -36.01 -12.08 -6.01
N ILE A 403 -35.69 -11.96 -4.72
CA ILE A 403 -34.30 -11.80 -4.25
C ILE A 403 -33.53 -13.11 -4.46
N GLU A 404 -32.46 -13.04 -5.26
CA GLU A 404 -31.49 -14.11 -5.49
C GLU A 404 -30.22 -13.91 -4.66
N ASN A 405 -29.85 -12.66 -4.35
CA ASN A 405 -28.62 -12.31 -3.63
C ASN A 405 -28.95 -11.48 -2.38
N LEU A 406 -28.57 -11.99 -1.20
CA LEU A 406 -28.73 -11.29 0.06
C LEU A 406 -27.37 -11.15 0.76
N THR A 407 -27.01 -9.92 1.11
CA THR A 407 -25.86 -9.61 1.96
C THR A 407 -26.32 -8.85 3.19
N LEU A 408 -25.98 -9.34 4.37
CA LEU A 408 -26.26 -8.70 5.66
C LEU A 408 -24.96 -8.61 6.46
N GLU A 409 -24.45 -7.40 6.66
CA GLU A 409 -23.25 -7.16 7.47
C GLU A 409 -23.64 -6.31 8.69
N GLY A 410 -23.42 -6.84 9.91
CA GLY A 410 -23.64 -6.12 11.16
C GLY A 410 -25.09 -5.97 11.62
N SER A 411 -26.00 -6.87 11.23
CA SER A 411 -27.42 -6.79 11.65
C SER A 411 -27.60 -6.95 13.16
N SER A 412 -28.81 -6.77 13.68
CA SER A 412 -29.20 -7.17 15.04
C SER A 412 -30.42 -8.09 15.04
N LEU A 413 -30.65 -8.81 13.94
CA LEU A 413 -31.81 -9.69 13.80
C LEU A 413 -31.63 -10.91 14.70
N ASP A 414 -32.67 -11.26 15.45
CA ASP A 414 -32.71 -12.53 16.18
C ASP A 414 -33.04 -13.72 15.25
N ASP A 415 -32.86 -14.95 15.74
CA ASP A 415 -33.18 -16.18 15.01
C ASP A 415 -34.59 -16.17 14.40
N THR A 416 -35.58 -15.66 15.13
CA THR A 416 -36.99 -15.69 14.71
C THR A 416 -37.23 -14.69 13.58
N GLN A 417 -36.70 -13.47 13.73
CA GLN A 417 -36.78 -12.41 12.73
C GLN A 417 -36.04 -12.80 11.44
N PHE A 418 -34.84 -13.39 11.56
CA PHE A 418 -34.06 -13.82 10.40
C PHE A 418 -34.71 -15.00 9.69
N LEU A 419 -35.21 -16.01 10.40
CA LEU A 419 -35.95 -17.11 9.80
C LEU A 419 -37.22 -16.62 9.09
N HIS A 420 -37.91 -15.62 9.65
CA HIS A 420 -39.06 -15.00 8.98
C HIS A 420 -38.65 -14.29 7.68
N CYS A 421 -37.46 -13.69 7.62
CA CYS A 421 -36.91 -13.16 6.37
C CYS A 421 -36.70 -14.30 5.36
N LEU A 422 -36.02 -15.39 5.74
CA LEU A 422 -35.70 -16.51 4.84
C LEU A 422 -36.92 -17.23 4.26
N VAL A 423 -38.03 -17.32 5.01
CA VAL A 423 -39.31 -17.87 4.50
C VAL A 423 -39.82 -17.08 3.29
N ASN A 424 -39.57 -15.78 3.26
CA ASN A 424 -39.99 -14.88 2.20
C ASN A 424 -38.96 -14.76 1.05
N LEU A 425 -37.91 -15.60 1.04
CA LEU A 425 -36.83 -15.57 0.05
C LEU A 425 -36.72 -16.91 -0.73
N PRO A 426 -37.76 -17.34 -1.46
CA PRO A 426 -37.80 -18.67 -2.08
C PRO A 426 -36.75 -18.86 -3.20
N ARG A 427 -36.27 -17.76 -3.81
CA ARG A 427 -35.30 -17.77 -4.93
C ARG A 427 -33.86 -17.49 -4.52
N LEU A 428 -33.58 -17.41 -3.22
CA LEU A 428 -32.24 -17.07 -2.73
C LEU A 428 -31.20 -18.09 -3.20
N ARG A 429 -30.18 -17.59 -3.90
CA ARG A 429 -29.03 -18.35 -4.40
C ARG A 429 -27.76 -18.02 -3.64
N ASN A 430 -27.53 -16.76 -3.30
CA ASN A 430 -26.31 -16.32 -2.64
C ASN A 430 -26.66 -15.61 -1.34
N LEU A 431 -26.13 -16.14 -0.23
CA LEU A 431 -26.31 -15.58 1.10
C LEU A 431 -24.95 -15.24 1.69
N ARG A 432 -24.72 -13.96 1.97
CA ARG A 432 -23.57 -13.47 2.74
C ARG A 432 -24.03 -12.90 4.07
N ILE A 433 -23.41 -13.33 5.15
CA ILE A 433 -23.67 -12.87 6.52
C ILE A 433 -22.33 -12.50 7.16
N GLU A 434 -22.21 -11.28 7.67
CA GLU A 434 -21.09 -10.85 8.48
C GLU A 434 -21.57 -10.36 9.87
N GLU A 435 -21.09 -10.98 10.94
CA GLU A 435 -21.46 -10.65 12.32
C GLU A 435 -20.38 -9.82 13.02
N TYR A 436 -20.75 -8.63 13.52
CA TYR A 436 -19.89 -7.77 14.35
C TYR A 436 -20.32 -7.82 15.82
N GLY A 437 -19.52 -8.49 16.66
CA GLY A 437 -19.52 -8.28 18.12
C GLY A 437 -20.70 -8.85 18.93
N VAL A 438 -21.85 -9.12 18.31
CA VAL A 438 -23.04 -9.69 18.96
C VAL A 438 -23.33 -11.06 18.37
N GLU A 439 -23.36 -12.10 19.21
CA GLU A 439 -23.63 -13.48 18.80
C GLU A 439 -25.12 -13.64 18.47
N GLN A 440 -25.48 -13.65 17.18
CA GLN A 440 -26.88 -13.49 16.76
C GLN A 440 -27.57 -14.79 16.38
N PHE A 441 -26.95 -15.60 15.50
CA PHE A 441 -27.61 -16.76 14.92
C PHE A 441 -27.23 -18.07 15.62
N THR A 442 -28.19 -18.67 16.32
CA THR A 442 -27.98 -19.90 17.09
C THR A 442 -28.09 -21.16 16.22
N ASN A 443 -27.93 -22.34 16.83
CA ASN A 443 -28.20 -23.65 16.19
C ASN A 443 -29.54 -23.69 15.46
N ARG A 444 -30.55 -22.97 15.96
CA ARG A 444 -31.90 -22.95 15.39
C ARG A 444 -31.93 -22.50 13.94
N VAL A 445 -31.15 -21.49 13.57
CA VAL A 445 -31.07 -20.98 12.18
C VAL A 445 -30.48 -22.06 11.26
N TRP A 446 -29.34 -22.62 11.66
CA TRP A 446 -28.61 -23.60 10.86
C TRP A 446 -29.35 -24.93 10.71
N GLU A 447 -30.02 -25.40 11.76
CA GLU A 447 -30.86 -26.61 11.70
C GLU A 447 -32.10 -26.41 10.83
N SER A 448 -32.62 -25.19 10.76
CA SER A 448 -33.74 -24.84 9.86
C SER A 448 -33.32 -24.76 8.38
N LEU A 449 -32.04 -24.51 8.11
CA LEU A 449 -31.45 -24.50 6.77
C LEU A 449 -31.10 -25.89 6.22
N ILE A 450 -31.24 -26.95 7.02
CA ILE A 450 -31.06 -28.34 6.59
C ILE A 450 -31.99 -28.65 5.42
N TRP A 451 -31.42 -29.22 4.36
CA TRP A 451 -32.21 -29.59 3.18
C TRP A 451 -33.14 -30.76 3.48
N ARG A 452 -34.43 -30.57 3.17
CA ARG A 452 -35.53 -31.54 3.24
C ARG A 452 -36.27 -31.58 1.90
N SER A 453 -36.64 -32.76 1.45
CA SER A 453 -37.20 -33.00 0.11
C SER A 453 -38.52 -32.24 -0.19
N SER A 454 -39.28 -31.81 0.83
CA SER A 454 -40.61 -31.20 0.67
C SER A 454 -40.82 -29.84 1.37
N SER A 455 -39.87 -29.35 2.19
CA SER A 455 -40.07 -28.14 3.02
C SER A 455 -38.79 -27.35 3.35
N SER A 456 -37.77 -27.41 2.47
CA SER A 456 -36.52 -26.67 2.68
C SER A 456 -36.73 -25.16 2.63
N LEU A 457 -36.23 -24.45 3.64
CA LEU A 457 -35.98 -23.01 3.52
C LEU A 457 -34.87 -22.76 2.49
N VAL A 458 -35.01 -21.71 1.68
CA VAL A 458 -34.05 -21.31 0.63
C VAL A 458 -33.54 -22.51 -0.21
N PRO A 459 -34.44 -23.17 -0.96
CA PRO A 459 -34.15 -24.45 -1.63
C PRO A 459 -33.13 -24.34 -2.76
N ASP A 460 -32.86 -23.13 -3.26
CA ASP A 460 -31.97 -22.85 -4.40
C ASP A 460 -30.63 -22.22 -4.01
N LEU A 461 -30.29 -22.24 -2.72
CA LEU A 461 -29.03 -21.70 -2.21
C LEU A 461 -27.81 -22.43 -2.82
N LYS A 462 -26.98 -21.64 -3.51
CA LYS A 462 -25.75 -22.01 -4.22
C LYS A 462 -24.48 -21.54 -3.52
N SER A 463 -24.48 -20.33 -2.97
CA SER A 463 -23.32 -19.75 -2.28
C SER A 463 -23.69 -19.38 -0.86
N LEU A 464 -22.84 -19.77 0.09
CA LEU A 464 -22.92 -19.32 1.47
C LEU A 464 -21.58 -18.70 1.87
N ASP A 465 -21.62 -17.43 2.26
CA ASP A 465 -20.48 -16.71 2.82
C ASP A 465 -20.83 -16.29 4.25
N LEU A 466 -20.06 -16.77 5.22
CA LEU A 466 -20.28 -16.49 6.63
C LEU A 466 -18.98 -15.98 7.25
N GLU A 467 -19.02 -14.75 7.74
CA GLU A 467 -17.94 -14.13 8.49
C GLU A 467 -18.42 -13.77 9.90
N GLY A 468 -17.76 -14.28 10.95
CA GLY A 468 -18.25 -14.19 12.34
C GLY A 468 -18.96 -15.47 12.83
N GLY A 469 -19.83 -15.34 13.84
CA GLY A 469 -20.62 -16.46 14.38
C GLY A 469 -19.97 -17.27 15.51
N THR A 470 -20.38 -17.03 16.75
CA THR A 470 -19.98 -17.79 17.95
C THR A 470 -21.14 -18.50 18.67
N ALA A 471 -22.40 -18.21 18.29
CA ALA A 471 -23.64 -18.66 18.95
C ALA A 471 -24.14 -20.05 18.54
N PHE A 472 -23.53 -20.71 17.54
CA PHE A 472 -23.93 -22.02 17.06
C PHE A 472 -22.83 -23.08 17.27
N SER A 473 -23.27 -24.33 17.40
CA SER A 473 -22.40 -25.50 17.49
C SER A 473 -21.89 -25.89 16.10
N HIS A 474 -20.61 -26.26 16.02
CA HIS A 474 -20.04 -26.83 14.79
C HIS A 474 -20.81 -28.07 14.29
N LYS A 475 -21.49 -28.82 15.18
CA LYS A 475 -22.35 -29.95 14.82
C LYS A 475 -23.56 -29.52 13.96
N ALA A 476 -24.20 -28.41 14.29
CA ALA A 476 -25.35 -27.90 13.54
C ALA A 476 -24.95 -27.44 12.14
N LEU A 477 -23.86 -26.67 12.01
CA LEU A 477 -23.32 -26.22 10.73
C LEU A 477 -22.90 -27.42 9.85
N VAL A 478 -22.17 -28.38 10.40
CA VAL A 478 -21.75 -29.59 9.67
C VAL A 478 -22.95 -30.38 9.16
N ARG A 479 -24.01 -30.55 9.98
CA ARG A 479 -25.24 -31.24 9.55
C ARG A 479 -25.94 -30.51 8.41
N MET A 480 -26.01 -29.18 8.47
CA MET A 480 -26.60 -28.36 7.40
C MET A 480 -25.81 -28.51 6.10
N LEU A 481 -24.49 -28.32 6.14
CA LEU A 481 -23.61 -28.50 4.97
C LEU A 481 -23.68 -29.92 4.40
N GLU A 482 -23.64 -30.94 5.26
CA GLU A 482 -23.75 -32.35 4.86
C GLU A 482 -25.06 -32.64 4.13
N SER A 483 -26.18 -32.09 4.61
CA SER A 483 -27.49 -32.27 3.97
C SER A 483 -27.56 -31.68 2.57
N ARG A 484 -26.95 -30.51 2.36
CA ARG A 484 -26.91 -29.80 1.07
C ARG A 484 -25.83 -30.31 0.11
N ALA A 485 -24.74 -30.88 0.66
CA ALA A 485 -23.69 -31.55 -0.08
C ALA A 485 -24.15 -32.90 -0.63
N ARG A 486 -24.79 -33.73 0.21
CA ARG A 486 -25.14 -35.11 -0.13
C ARG A 486 -26.51 -35.25 -0.78
N MET A 487 -27.48 -34.38 -0.41
CA MET A 487 -28.88 -34.45 -0.85
C MET A 487 -29.42 -35.90 -0.86
N PRO A 488 -29.74 -36.49 0.32
CA PRO A 488 -30.10 -37.90 0.44
C PRO A 488 -31.26 -38.27 -0.50
N GLY A 489 -31.04 -39.28 -1.35
CA GLY A 489 -32.00 -39.76 -2.36
C GLY A 489 -31.66 -39.45 -3.82
N ARG A 490 -30.54 -38.77 -4.12
CA ARG A 490 -30.06 -38.55 -5.50
C ARG A 490 -28.93 -39.52 -5.92
N PRO A 491 -28.86 -39.88 -7.22
CA PRO A 491 -27.82 -40.78 -7.72
C PRO A 491 -26.41 -40.15 -7.66
N PRO A 492 -25.34 -40.96 -7.57
CA PRO A 492 -23.96 -40.47 -7.57
C PRO A 492 -23.62 -39.72 -8.87
N GLY A 493 -22.97 -38.55 -8.76
CA GLY A 493 -22.52 -37.75 -9.92
C GLY A 493 -23.33 -36.48 -10.21
N PHE A 494 -24.32 -36.14 -9.38
CA PHE A 494 -25.08 -34.88 -9.51
C PHE A 494 -24.32 -33.70 -8.88
N VAL A 495 -24.30 -32.54 -9.56
CA VAL A 495 -23.67 -31.32 -9.02
C VAL A 495 -24.40 -30.89 -7.73
N PRO A 496 -23.68 -30.62 -6.62
CA PRO A 496 -24.26 -30.05 -5.42
C PRO A 496 -25.11 -28.81 -5.74
N LYS A 497 -26.24 -28.65 -5.03
CA LYS A 497 -27.02 -27.40 -5.14
C LYS A 497 -26.27 -26.23 -4.50
N LEU A 498 -25.58 -26.49 -3.38
CA LEU A 498 -24.64 -25.57 -2.76
C LEU A 498 -23.28 -25.81 -3.42
N GLU A 499 -22.77 -24.83 -4.15
CA GLU A 499 -21.55 -24.90 -4.97
C GLU A 499 -20.36 -24.32 -4.21
N THR A 500 -20.55 -23.21 -3.49
CA THR A 500 -19.49 -22.44 -2.84
C THR A 500 -19.81 -22.15 -1.38
N VAL A 501 -18.81 -22.32 -0.52
CA VAL A 501 -18.91 -22.07 0.92
C VAL A 501 -17.64 -21.35 1.38
N ASN A 502 -17.79 -20.10 1.80
CA ASN A 502 -16.73 -19.33 2.45
C ASN A 502 -17.07 -19.14 3.93
N LEU A 503 -16.15 -19.51 4.82
CA LEU A 503 -16.36 -19.51 6.26
C LEU A 503 -15.16 -18.86 6.95
N ILE A 504 -15.37 -17.68 7.51
CA ILE A 504 -14.41 -16.94 8.33
C ILE A 504 -14.97 -16.92 9.76
N VAL A 505 -14.68 -17.94 10.55
CA VAL A 505 -15.36 -18.15 11.85
C VAL A 505 -14.48 -17.64 12.99
N ARG A 506 -14.97 -16.73 13.84
CA ARG A 506 -14.17 -16.13 14.94
C ARG A 506 -13.86 -17.06 16.13
N ARG A 507 -14.47 -18.25 16.19
CA ARG A 507 -14.20 -19.29 17.21
C ARG A 507 -13.54 -20.50 16.57
N ASN A 508 -12.67 -21.18 17.33
CA ASN A 508 -12.05 -22.42 16.90
C ASN A 508 -13.10 -23.52 16.62
N LEU A 509 -13.25 -23.86 15.34
CA LEU A 509 -13.89 -25.11 14.92
C LEU A 509 -13.05 -26.28 15.44
N SER A 510 -13.67 -27.31 15.99
CA SER A 510 -12.93 -28.51 16.38
C SER A 510 -12.25 -29.12 15.15
N MET A 511 -11.04 -29.68 15.32
CA MET A 511 -10.32 -30.33 14.21
C MET A 511 -11.12 -31.46 13.55
N SER A 512 -12.01 -32.12 14.30
CA SER A 512 -12.96 -33.10 13.75
C SER A 512 -14.04 -32.44 12.87
N ALA A 513 -14.52 -31.24 13.21
CA ALA A 513 -15.42 -30.47 12.37
C ALA A 513 -14.73 -29.95 11.11
N VAL A 514 -13.52 -29.36 11.22
CA VAL A 514 -12.73 -28.88 10.07
C VAL A 514 -12.49 -30.00 9.06
N ARG A 515 -12.02 -31.18 9.53
CA ARG A 515 -11.83 -32.35 8.67
C ARG A 515 -13.12 -32.81 8.00
N ARG A 516 -14.26 -32.79 8.71
CA ARG A 516 -15.57 -33.16 8.14
C ARG A 516 -16.03 -32.16 7.09
N ILE A 517 -15.86 -30.85 7.31
CA ILE A 517 -16.25 -29.79 6.37
C ILE A 517 -15.40 -29.88 5.10
N ASN A 518 -14.07 -29.92 5.24
CA ASN A 518 -13.16 -30.12 4.11
C ASN A 518 -13.42 -31.43 3.36
N GLY A 519 -13.86 -32.46 4.08
CA GLY A 519 -14.29 -33.73 3.50
C GLY A 519 -15.51 -33.63 2.57
N PHE A 520 -16.22 -32.50 2.50
CA PHE A 520 -17.31 -32.29 1.56
C PHE A 520 -16.85 -31.83 0.17
N THR A 521 -15.59 -31.41 0.00
CA THR A 521 -15.00 -31.09 -1.32
C THR A 521 -15.10 -32.25 -2.31
N LYS A 522 -15.04 -33.50 -1.82
CA LYS A 522 -15.25 -34.71 -2.63
C LYS A 522 -16.63 -34.81 -3.28
N TYR A 523 -17.61 -34.04 -2.79
CA TYR A 523 -18.93 -33.96 -3.39
C TYR A 523 -19.04 -32.83 -4.41
N GLY A 524 -17.98 -32.02 -4.65
CA GLY A 524 -17.96 -30.91 -5.60
C GLY A 524 -18.25 -29.54 -5.00
N LEU A 525 -18.17 -29.40 -3.67
CA LEU A 525 -18.25 -28.13 -2.96
C LEU A 525 -16.89 -27.43 -2.95
N ASP A 526 -16.86 -26.18 -3.40
CA ASP A 526 -15.70 -25.31 -3.23
C ASP A 526 -15.77 -24.65 -1.85
N ILE A 527 -14.76 -24.93 -1.01
CA ILE A 527 -14.78 -24.56 0.40
C ILE A 527 -13.53 -23.75 0.72
N THR A 528 -13.76 -22.53 1.20
CA THR A 528 -12.74 -21.68 1.80
C THR A 528 -13.02 -21.57 3.30
N LEU A 529 -12.03 -21.90 4.12
CA LEU A 529 -12.12 -21.90 5.58
C LEU A 529 -10.96 -21.06 6.13
N ASP A 530 -11.31 -20.01 6.87
CA ASP A 530 -10.38 -19.19 7.63
C ASP A 530 -10.75 -19.30 9.12
N VAL A 531 -9.84 -19.84 9.94
CA VAL A 531 -10.05 -20.11 11.37
C VAL A 531 -8.90 -19.45 12.15
N PRO A 532 -9.18 -18.58 13.13
CA PRO A 532 -8.15 -17.95 13.95
C PRO A 532 -7.52 -19.00 14.88
N GLU A 533 -6.23 -19.31 14.72
CA GLU A 533 -5.56 -20.35 15.52
C GLU A 533 -5.55 -19.96 17.03
N GLN A 534 -6.28 -20.71 17.85
CA GLN A 534 -6.04 -20.91 19.29
C GLN A 534 -6.68 -22.25 19.68
N ALA A 535 -6.08 -23.36 19.27
CA ALA A 535 -6.68 -24.67 19.48
C ALA A 535 -5.68 -25.82 19.71
N GLU A 536 -4.57 -25.63 20.43
CA GLU A 536 -3.92 -26.76 21.12
C GLU A 536 -3.60 -26.44 22.58
N THR A 537 -4.53 -26.81 23.47
CA THR A 537 -4.23 -27.43 24.78
C THR A 537 -5.50 -28.14 25.27
N GLY A 538 -5.63 -29.42 24.91
CA GLY A 538 -6.60 -30.32 25.53
C GLY A 538 -5.86 -31.32 26.40
N SER A 539 -5.88 -31.14 27.72
CA SER A 539 -5.58 -32.22 28.66
C SER A 539 -6.73 -33.22 28.67
N GLU A 540 -6.41 -34.50 28.48
CA GLU A 540 -7.29 -35.63 28.78
C GLU A 540 -7.85 -35.53 30.21
N ALA A 541 -9.16 -35.66 30.35
CA ALA A 541 -9.77 -36.07 31.61
C ALA A 541 -10.97 -36.99 31.30
N SER A 542 -10.78 -38.26 31.65
CA SER A 542 -11.76 -39.31 31.82
C SER A 542 -12.85 -38.93 32.83
N VAL A 543 -14.12 -39.16 32.50
CA VAL A 543 -15.14 -39.59 33.48
C VAL A 543 -16.08 -40.56 32.75
N ASP A 544 -16.13 -41.79 33.25
CA ASP A 544 -17.08 -42.86 32.88
C ASP A 544 -18.53 -42.46 33.22
N ASP A 545 -19.50 -42.97 32.45
CA ASP A 545 -20.59 -43.76 33.06
C ASP A 545 -21.41 -44.48 31.97
N GLU A 546 -21.66 -45.75 32.24
CA GLU A 546 -22.39 -46.73 31.45
C GLU A 546 -23.93 -46.62 31.59
N ALA A 547 -24.59 -47.16 30.56
CA ALA A 547 -25.79 -48.04 30.59
C ALA A 547 -27.24 -47.49 30.61
N GLU A 548 -28.07 -48.31 29.93
CA GLU A 548 -29.54 -48.44 29.95
C GLU A 548 -30.36 -47.42 29.12
N ASP A 549 -31.40 -47.77 28.37
CA ASP A 549 -31.94 -49.03 27.82
C ASP A 549 -33.03 -48.62 26.80
N GLU A 550 -33.59 -49.62 26.11
CA GLU A 550 -34.58 -49.56 25.04
C GLU A 550 -35.89 -48.77 25.29
N GLY A 551 -36.46 -48.23 24.20
CA GLY A 551 -37.91 -48.31 23.94
C GLY A 551 -38.76 -47.08 24.28
N GLY A 552 -39.49 -46.57 23.27
CA GLY A 552 -40.69 -45.75 23.51
C GLY A 552 -40.98 -44.71 22.44
N CYS A 553 -41.80 -45.05 21.46
CA CYS A 553 -42.68 -44.10 20.79
C CYS A 553 -43.47 -43.32 21.86
N LEU A 554 -43.59 -41.99 21.73
CA LEU A 554 -44.86 -41.30 21.97
C LEU A 554 -44.85 -39.89 21.37
N GLU A 555 -46.01 -39.60 20.83
CA GLU A 555 -46.44 -38.46 20.05
C GLU A 555 -47.06 -37.40 20.99
N VAL A 556 -47.35 -36.22 20.44
CA VAL A 556 -48.28 -35.17 20.93
C VAL A 556 -48.00 -34.41 22.25
N HIS A 557 -47.86 -33.07 22.21
CA HIS A 557 -48.98 -32.11 22.26
C HIS A 557 -48.55 -30.68 22.66
N LEU A 558 -49.14 -29.71 21.95
CA LEU A 558 -49.32 -28.32 22.35
C LEU A 558 -50.10 -28.21 23.68
N GLY A 559 -49.64 -27.36 24.59
CA GLY A 559 -50.35 -27.08 25.84
C GLY A 559 -49.90 -25.77 26.50
N SER A 560 -50.80 -24.79 26.46
CA SER A 560 -50.82 -23.50 27.17
C SER A 560 -50.79 -23.62 28.70
N LEU A 561 -50.32 -22.56 29.39
CA LEU A 561 -50.86 -21.91 30.62
C LEU A 561 -49.71 -21.06 31.23
N GLN A 562 -49.78 -19.72 31.34
CA GLN A 562 -50.60 -18.84 32.19
C GLN A 562 -50.35 -18.98 33.71
N ASP A 563 -50.07 -17.82 34.33
CA ASP A 563 -50.14 -17.45 35.75
C ASP A 563 -49.09 -18.08 36.72
N SER A 564 -48.49 -17.40 37.70
CA SER A 564 -48.85 -16.19 38.47
C SER A 564 -47.70 -15.76 39.40
N ALA A 565 -47.75 -14.49 39.84
CA ALA A 565 -47.31 -13.92 41.14
C ALA A 565 -45.83 -14.13 41.58
N GLY A 566 -45.08 -13.13 42.04
CA GLY A 566 -45.39 -11.82 42.59
C GLY A 566 -44.48 -11.61 43.80
N ASN A 567 -43.68 -10.53 43.83
CA ASN A 567 -43.40 -9.83 45.08
C ASN A 567 -42.77 -8.46 44.84
N SER A 568 -43.44 -7.45 45.40
CA SER A 568 -42.98 -6.06 45.46
C SER A 568 -41.85 -5.90 46.49
N ARG A 569 -41.01 -4.86 46.31
CA ARG A 569 -40.85 -3.81 47.31
C ARG A 569 -40.25 -2.55 46.69
N ASN A 570 -41.07 -1.49 46.70
CA ASN A 570 -40.70 -0.09 46.54
C ASN A 570 -39.66 0.33 47.59
N LEU A 571 -38.90 1.39 47.30
CA LEU A 571 -38.87 2.60 48.13
C LEU A 571 -38.25 3.77 47.34
N ASN A 572 -39.14 4.72 46.99
CA ASN A 572 -39.03 6.19 47.10
C ASN A 572 -37.64 6.85 46.96
N GLY A 573 -37.45 7.95 46.23
CA GLY A 573 -38.42 8.86 45.65
C GLY A 573 -37.82 10.27 45.51
N ARG A 574 -37.99 10.80 44.31
CA ARG A 574 -38.21 12.21 43.93
C ARG A 574 -37.06 13.23 43.87
N PRO A 575 -37.24 14.24 42.97
CA PRO A 575 -36.18 15.03 42.36
C PRO A 575 -36.24 16.52 42.77
N LEU A 576 -35.23 17.30 42.40
CA LEU A 576 -35.27 18.77 42.49
C LEU A 576 -34.76 19.41 41.20
N THR A 577 -35.67 20.16 40.59
CA THR A 577 -35.54 21.14 39.51
C THR A 577 -35.03 22.49 40.03
N LEU A 578 -34.34 23.28 39.20
CA LEU A 578 -34.70 24.67 38.78
C LEU A 578 -33.48 25.51 38.31
N ASP A 579 -33.63 26.03 37.08
CA ASP A 579 -33.52 27.41 36.59
C ASP A 579 -32.21 28.27 36.61
N ALA A 580 -31.83 28.63 35.37
CA ALA A 580 -31.75 29.98 34.75
C ALA A 580 -30.67 31.04 35.11
N GLU A 581 -30.02 31.49 34.01
CA GLU A 581 -29.53 32.85 33.66
C GLU A 581 -28.41 33.54 34.47
N SER A 582 -27.25 33.79 33.81
CA SER A 582 -26.74 35.15 33.48
C SER A 582 -25.34 35.19 32.81
N PHE A 583 -25.29 35.91 31.67
CA PHE A 583 -24.21 36.74 31.06
C PHE A 583 -22.73 36.30 30.97
N GLY A 584 -22.16 36.40 29.75
CA GLY A 584 -20.73 36.72 29.55
C GLY A 584 -20.11 36.33 28.20
N GLN A 585 -19.82 37.32 27.37
CA GLN A 585 -19.22 37.30 26.03
C GLN A 585 -17.75 36.80 25.92
N TRP A 586 -17.43 36.16 24.77
CA TRP A 586 -16.17 36.13 23.97
C TRP A 586 -15.31 34.84 23.85
N SER A 587 -15.10 34.53 22.55
CA SER A 587 -13.98 33.91 21.81
C SER A 587 -13.54 32.45 22.04
N ASP A 588 -13.64 31.72 20.93
CA ASP A 588 -12.86 30.57 20.45
C ASP A 588 -11.71 30.12 21.35
N ASP A 589 -11.88 28.92 21.91
CA ASP A 589 -10.74 28.10 22.28
C ASP A 589 -11.01 26.61 22.16
N THR A 590 -9.98 25.94 21.67
CA THR A 590 -9.89 24.51 21.33
C THR A 590 -10.16 23.62 22.54
N ARG A 591 -11.01 22.59 22.42
CA ARG A 591 -11.04 21.49 23.40
C ARG A 591 -11.29 20.11 22.77
N ALA A 592 -10.29 19.27 22.95
CA ALA A 592 -10.32 17.82 22.83
C ALA A 592 -11.29 17.19 23.84
N SER A 593 -11.97 16.12 23.43
CA SER A 593 -12.73 15.25 24.32
C SER A 593 -11.89 14.03 24.70
N ILE A 594 -11.69 13.88 26.00
CA ILE A 594 -11.05 12.77 26.69
C ILE A 594 -12.14 11.73 27.00
N LEU A 595 -11.91 10.46 26.67
CA LEU A 595 -12.63 9.32 27.23
C LEU A 595 -11.59 8.45 27.97
N GLU A 596 -11.66 8.47 29.29
CA GLU A 596 -10.91 7.58 30.18
C GLU A 596 -11.73 6.31 30.42
N VAL A 597 -11.22 5.15 29.99
CA VAL A 597 -11.49 3.85 30.62
C VAL A 597 -10.21 3.02 30.57
N ASN A 598 -9.70 2.65 31.75
CA ASN A 598 -8.58 1.75 32.05
C ASN A 598 -7.21 2.14 31.46
N GLY A 599 -6.39 2.78 32.30
CA GLY A 599 -5.08 3.32 31.96
C GLY A 599 -4.13 2.31 31.30
N GLU A 600 -3.98 2.44 29.98
CA GLU A 600 -2.75 2.28 29.20
C GLU A 600 -2.96 2.93 27.83
N LYS A 601 -2.15 3.93 27.48
CA LYS A 601 -2.22 4.64 26.19
C LYS A 601 -1.55 3.81 25.09
N ILE A 602 -2.32 3.25 24.17
CA ILE A 602 -1.81 2.77 22.88
C ILE A 602 -2.39 3.66 21.77
N GLU A 603 -1.59 4.63 21.31
CA GLU A 603 -1.91 5.46 20.15
C GLU A 603 -1.84 4.61 18.86
N ARG A 604 -2.98 4.30 18.25
CA ARG A 604 -3.03 3.86 16.85
C ARG A 604 -2.73 5.05 15.93
N ARG A 605 -1.45 5.21 15.58
CA ARG A 605 -0.97 6.22 14.64
C ARG A 605 -1.32 5.82 13.20
N LYS A 606 -2.22 6.59 12.56
CA LYS A 606 -2.38 6.61 11.10
C LYS A 606 -1.01 6.80 10.44
N MET A 607 -0.52 5.80 9.72
CA MET A 607 0.65 5.95 8.86
C MET A 607 0.25 6.57 7.52
N LEU A 608 1.09 7.52 7.08
CA LEU A 608 1.17 8.18 5.76
C LEU A 608 0.13 9.27 5.46
N THR A 609 0.44 10.52 5.84
CA THR A 609 0.81 11.66 4.95
C THR A 609 0.60 12.99 5.69
N SER A 610 1.67 13.59 6.21
CA SER A 610 1.77 15.04 6.45
C SER A 610 3.26 15.40 6.54
N ILE A 611 3.73 16.33 5.72
CA ILE A 611 5.03 17.00 5.90
C ILE A 611 4.78 18.08 6.95
N ASP A 612 4.60 17.66 8.20
CA ASP A 612 4.45 18.62 9.30
C ASP A 612 5.84 19.18 9.63
N ARG A 613 6.06 20.43 9.22
CA ARG A 613 7.24 21.21 9.61
C ARG A 613 7.34 21.20 11.15
N PRO A 614 8.45 20.75 11.74
CA PRO A 614 8.60 20.78 13.19
C PRO A 614 8.46 22.21 13.71
N ALA A 615 7.67 22.44 14.76
CA ALA A 615 7.55 23.79 15.34
C ALA A 615 8.90 24.25 15.91
N THR A 616 9.33 25.47 15.59
CA THR A 616 10.52 26.10 16.18
C THR A 616 10.36 26.26 17.70
N PRO A 617 11.35 25.86 18.52
CA PRO A 617 11.35 26.19 19.94
C PRO A 617 11.57 27.70 20.10
N HIS A 618 10.47 28.45 20.25
CA HIS A 618 10.40 29.90 20.53
C HIS A 618 10.81 30.87 19.40
N GLY A 619 10.15 32.03 19.37
CA GLY A 619 10.44 33.16 18.48
C GLY A 619 11.79 33.81 18.78
N GLY A 620 12.87 33.21 18.30
CA GLY A 620 14.20 33.80 18.26
C GLY A 620 14.34 34.74 17.06
N SER A 621 14.31 36.05 17.30
CA SER A 621 14.37 37.13 16.30
C SER A 621 15.76 37.39 15.72
N TYR A 622 16.62 36.38 15.57
CA TYR A 622 18.00 36.58 15.12
C TYR A 622 18.34 35.70 13.90
N PRO A 623 18.87 36.28 12.81
CA PRO A 623 19.35 35.52 11.67
C PRO A 623 20.63 34.75 12.06
N VAL A 624 20.56 33.42 12.14
CA VAL A 624 21.74 32.56 12.34
C VAL A 624 22.60 32.51 11.08
N GLN A 625 23.92 32.31 11.18
CA GLN A 625 24.79 32.07 10.04
C GLN A 625 24.98 30.55 9.85
N ILE A 626 24.69 30.02 8.65
CA ILE A 626 24.93 28.58 8.35
C ILE A 626 26.23 28.40 7.58
N GLY A 627 27.02 27.41 8.01
CA GLY A 627 28.19 26.89 7.34
C GLY A 627 27.93 25.51 6.73
N PHE A 628 28.52 25.22 5.56
CA PHE A 628 28.47 23.89 4.95
C PHE A 628 29.86 23.47 4.48
N VAL A 629 30.32 22.31 4.96
CA VAL A 629 31.67 21.80 4.76
C VAL A 629 31.62 20.45 4.07
N GLY A 630 32.20 20.38 2.86
CA GLY A 630 32.15 19.20 2.01
C GLY A 630 31.08 19.31 0.92
N LEU A 631 31.50 19.68 -0.29
CA LEU A 631 30.63 19.89 -1.45
C LEU A 631 30.75 18.73 -2.44
N GLY A 632 30.66 17.49 -1.91
CA GLY A 632 30.62 16.27 -2.71
C GLY A 632 29.29 16.08 -3.45
N ALA A 633 29.07 14.89 -4.01
CA ALA A 633 27.83 14.58 -4.75
C ALA A 633 26.56 14.74 -3.88
N MET A 634 26.64 14.41 -2.59
CA MET A 634 25.57 14.65 -1.62
C MET A 634 25.61 16.07 -1.06
N GLY A 635 26.74 16.46 -0.46
CA GLY A 635 26.87 17.74 0.24
C GLY A 635 26.64 18.97 -0.65
N GLY A 636 27.05 18.95 -1.91
CA GLY A 636 26.81 20.06 -2.84
C GLY A 636 25.32 20.28 -3.14
N VAL A 637 24.57 19.19 -3.30
CA VAL A 637 23.12 19.24 -3.53
C VAL A 637 22.37 19.67 -2.26
N MET A 638 22.77 19.15 -1.10
CA MET A 638 22.21 19.57 0.20
C MET A 638 22.45 21.05 0.46
N ALA A 639 23.68 21.54 0.24
CA ALA A 639 24.03 22.95 0.39
C ALA A 639 23.22 23.84 -0.56
N LYS A 640 23.06 23.42 -1.83
CA LYS A 640 22.23 24.11 -2.82
C LYS A 640 20.78 24.25 -2.36
N ASN A 641 20.17 23.16 -1.88
CA ASN A 641 18.78 23.20 -1.46
C ASN A 641 18.60 24.03 -0.18
N LEU A 642 19.53 23.92 0.77
CA LEU A 642 19.53 24.75 1.98
C LEU A 642 19.66 26.24 1.66
N ALA A 643 20.51 26.61 0.69
CA ALA A 643 20.65 27.98 0.22
C ALA A 643 19.36 28.51 -0.44
N ASN A 644 18.70 27.68 -1.25
CA ASN A 644 17.45 28.06 -1.93
C ASN A 644 16.28 28.24 -0.98
N HIS A 645 16.17 27.40 0.05
CA HIS A 645 15.12 27.49 1.05
C HIS A 645 15.41 28.49 2.17
N ARG A 646 16.58 29.15 2.16
CA ARG A 646 17.01 29.97 3.28
C ARG A 646 16.06 31.12 3.62
N ALA A 647 15.54 31.80 2.59
CA ALA A 647 14.60 32.91 2.75
C ALA A 647 13.26 32.50 3.40
N ALA A 648 12.88 31.21 3.31
CA ALA A 648 11.66 30.67 3.91
C ALA A 648 11.81 30.31 5.41
N HIS A 649 13.04 30.38 5.95
CA HIS A 649 13.30 30.17 7.38
C HIS A 649 13.21 31.50 8.14
N VAL A 650 14.04 32.49 7.77
CA VAL A 650 14.05 33.82 8.38
C VAL A 650 14.35 34.86 7.30
N HIS A 651 13.45 35.85 7.13
CA HIS A 651 13.64 36.97 6.20
C HIS A 651 14.93 37.75 6.53
N GLY A 652 15.73 38.05 5.51
CA GLY A 652 17.01 38.77 5.69
C GLY A 652 18.16 37.90 6.22
N SER A 653 18.02 36.57 6.21
CA SER A 653 19.13 35.67 6.53
C SER A 653 20.35 35.90 5.63
N PRO A 654 21.57 35.85 6.18
CA PRO A 654 22.78 35.96 5.37
C PRO A 654 22.94 34.75 4.43
N PRO A 655 23.70 34.91 3.32
CA PRO A 655 24.10 33.81 2.45
C PRO A 655 24.79 32.68 3.24
N ILE A 656 24.58 31.42 2.87
CA ILE A 656 25.29 30.31 3.51
C ILE A 656 26.78 30.38 3.17
N LEU A 657 27.63 30.07 4.13
CA LEU A 657 29.08 30.05 3.96
C LEU A 657 29.50 28.61 3.64
N VAL A 658 30.14 28.38 2.50
CA VAL A 658 30.51 27.04 2.06
C VAL A 658 32.01 26.88 1.95
N TRP A 659 32.52 25.68 2.26
CA TRP A 659 33.92 25.33 2.09
C TRP A 659 34.08 23.91 1.54
N ASN A 660 35.08 23.74 0.67
CA ASN A 660 35.49 22.44 0.19
C ASN A 660 36.99 22.46 -0.14
N ARG A 661 37.70 21.35 0.13
CA ARG A 661 39.14 21.22 -0.18
C ARG A 661 39.46 21.52 -1.65
N THR A 662 38.61 21.07 -2.56
CA THR A 662 38.70 21.41 -3.99
C THR A 662 37.87 22.66 -4.24
N THR A 663 38.54 23.81 -4.41
CA THR A 663 37.90 25.14 -4.56
C THR A 663 36.95 25.20 -5.74
N ALA A 664 37.30 24.57 -6.87
CA ALA A 664 36.46 24.52 -8.08
C ALA A 664 35.01 24.05 -7.83
N LYS A 665 34.77 23.20 -6.83
CA LYS A 665 33.41 22.77 -6.45
C LYS A 665 32.62 23.86 -5.72
N ALA A 666 33.29 24.63 -4.87
CA ALA A 666 32.69 25.79 -4.20
C ALA A 666 32.47 26.94 -5.18
N ASP A 667 33.43 27.17 -6.08
CA ASP A 667 33.35 28.19 -7.13
C ASP A 667 32.20 27.88 -8.09
N SER A 668 32.08 26.64 -8.57
CA SER A 668 30.97 26.23 -9.44
C SER A 668 29.60 26.41 -8.77
N LEU A 669 29.47 26.09 -7.48
CA LEU A 669 28.23 26.27 -6.74
C LEU A 669 27.92 27.77 -6.51
N PHE A 670 28.95 28.59 -6.30
CA PHE A 670 28.83 30.05 -6.21
C PHE A 670 28.40 30.68 -7.53
N GLU A 671 28.98 30.25 -8.66
CA GLU A 671 28.59 30.68 -10.00
C GLU A 671 27.12 30.34 -10.31
N GLU A 672 26.64 29.17 -9.86
CA GLU A 672 25.27 28.73 -10.08
C GLU A 672 24.24 29.53 -9.27
N LEU A 673 24.50 29.82 -8.00
CA LEU A 673 23.51 30.39 -7.07
C LEU A 673 23.67 31.89 -6.79
N GLY A 674 24.87 32.43 -7.03
CA GLY A 674 25.21 33.84 -6.85
C GLY A 674 25.45 34.28 -5.40
N GLN A 675 26.04 35.47 -5.26
CA GLN A 675 26.49 36.07 -3.99
C GLN A 675 25.39 36.27 -2.93
N HIS A 676 24.12 36.32 -3.34
CA HIS A 676 22.99 36.52 -2.43
C HIS A 676 22.58 35.25 -1.68
N LYS A 677 23.03 34.08 -2.15
CA LYS A 677 22.69 32.78 -1.56
C LYS A 677 23.89 32.07 -0.97
N ILE A 678 25.08 32.24 -1.55
CA ILE A 678 26.31 31.58 -1.12
C ILE A 678 27.48 32.54 -1.02
N ARG A 679 28.31 32.33 0.01
CA ARG A 679 29.67 32.87 0.15
C ARG A 679 30.66 31.70 0.24
N VAL A 680 31.83 31.84 -0.40
CA VAL A 680 32.88 30.81 -0.32
C VAL A 680 33.89 31.20 0.76
N ALA A 681 34.08 30.33 1.74
CA ALA A 681 35.14 30.49 2.75
C ALA A 681 36.49 30.06 2.18
N LYS A 682 37.55 30.74 2.61
CA LYS A 682 38.93 30.40 2.20
C LYS A 682 39.51 29.27 3.04
N THR A 683 39.12 29.18 4.31
CA THR A 683 39.66 28.21 5.26
C THR A 683 38.58 27.66 6.19
N LEU A 684 38.89 26.56 6.88
CA LEU A 684 37.98 25.93 7.85
C LEU A 684 37.80 26.79 9.12
N GLU A 685 38.84 27.53 9.51
CA GLU A 685 38.80 28.48 10.62
C GLU A 685 37.74 29.55 10.38
N GLN A 686 37.64 30.05 9.14
CA GLN A 686 36.61 31.03 8.78
C GLN A 686 35.19 30.48 8.99
N ILE A 687 34.93 29.23 8.60
CA ILE A 687 33.63 28.59 8.79
C ILE A 687 33.28 28.52 10.28
N VAL A 688 34.19 28.01 11.10
CA VAL A 688 33.91 27.77 12.53
C VAL A 688 33.80 29.07 13.33
N THR A 689 34.51 30.12 12.94
CA THR A 689 34.40 31.44 13.59
C THR A 689 33.12 32.17 13.19
N GLU A 690 32.76 32.23 11.91
CA GLU A 690 31.62 33.02 11.42
C GLU A 690 30.25 32.33 11.56
N CYS A 691 30.18 30.99 11.56
CA CYS A 691 28.89 30.27 11.48
C CYS A 691 28.38 29.80 12.85
N ASP A 692 27.06 29.86 13.05
CA ASP A 692 26.37 29.36 14.25
C ASP A 692 25.97 27.88 14.09
N VAL A 693 25.55 27.47 12.89
CA VAL A 693 25.19 26.08 12.58
C VAL A 693 26.05 25.59 11.42
N ILE A 694 26.79 24.50 11.61
CA ILE A 694 27.78 24.00 10.65
C ILE A 694 27.43 22.57 10.25
N PHE A 695 27.10 22.37 8.98
CA PHE A 695 26.85 21.06 8.40
C PHE A 695 28.13 20.48 7.78
N THR A 696 28.42 19.21 8.03
CA THR A 696 29.53 18.48 7.43
C THR A 696 29.02 17.28 6.61
N ALA A 697 29.55 17.12 5.40
CA ALA A 697 29.26 15.99 4.50
C ALA A 697 30.55 15.55 3.79
N LEU A 698 31.28 14.65 4.45
CA LEU A 698 32.66 14.27 4.18
C LEU A 698 32.77 12.78 3.81
N ALA A 699 33.93 12.41 3.27
CA ALA A 699 34.09 11.13 2.57
C ALA A 699 34.35 9.94 3.49
N ASN A 700 35.09 10.14 4.59
CA ASN A 700 35.51 9.07 5.49
C ASN A 700 35.81 9.62 6.90
N ASP A 701 35.96 8.68 7.83
CA ASP A 701 36.21 8.88 9.25
C ASP A 701 37.45 9.75 9.52
N GLU A 702 38.57 9.50 8.82
CA GLU A 702 39.80 10.27 9.00
C GLU A 702 39.63 11.75 8.61
N THR A 703 38.89 12.01 7.53
CA THR A 703 38.61 13.39 7.09
C THR A 703 37.70 14.09 8.09
N VAL A 704 36.67 13.41 8.59
CA VAL A 704 35.77 13.97 9.59
C VAL A 704 36.54 14.31 10.86
N LYS A 705 37.31 13.35 11.40
CA LYS A 705 38.12 13.56 12.61
C LYS A 705 39.07 14.74 12.47
N SER A 706 39.84 14.79 11.38
CA SER A 706 40.78 15.88 11.12
C SER A 706 40.11 17.26 11.02
N VAL A 707 38.92 17.35 10.41
CA VAL A 707 38.16 18.60 10.30
C VAL A 707 37.64 19.07 11.66
N TYR A 708 37.09 18.16 12.47
CA TYR A 708 36.59 18.49 13.81
C TYR A 708 37.72 18.83 14.79
N GLU A 709 38.88 18.19 14.70
CA GLU A 709 40.07 18.57 15.46
C GLU A 709 40.50 20.01 15.15
N GLN A 710 40.52 20.41 13.87
CA GLN A 710 40.81 21.79 13.46
C GLN A 710 39.75 22.78 13.97
N PHE A 711 38.46 22.42 13.93
CA PHE A 711 37.39 23.24 14.50
C PHE A 711 37.58 23.48 15.99
N VAL A 712 37.82 22.42 16.76
CA VAL A 712 38.02 22.52 18.22
C VAL A 712 39.31 23.24 18.57
N GLN A 713 40.40 23.02 17.83
CA GLN A 713 41.63 23.79 18.00
C GLN A 713 41.38 25.29 17.78
N THR A 714 40.63 25.66 16.74
CA THR A 714 40.29 27.06 16.46
C THR A 714 39.43 27.67 17.57
N LEU A 715 38.41 26.94 18.03
CA LEU A 715 37.50 27.41 19.08
C LEU A 715 38.14 27.50 20.47
N LYS A 716 39.18 26.71 20.74
CA LYS A 716 39.98 26.88 21.97
C LYS A 716 40.73 28.21 22.00
N HIS A 717 41.18 28.70 20.84
CA HIS A 717 41.85 30.00 20.72
C HIS A 717 40.85 31.16 20.60
N THR A 718 39.69 30.91 19.98
CA THR A 718 38.61 31.89 19.78
C THR A 718 37.29 31.30 20.30
N PRO A 719 37.01 31.39 21.61
CA PRO A 719 35.82 30.82 22.20
C PRO A 719 34.53 31.40 21.58
N PRO A 720 33.48 30.58 21.41
CA PRO A 720 32.25 31.03 20.79
C PRO A 720 31.48 31.99 21.71
N ALA A 721 31.00 33.10 21.15
CA ALA A 721 30.18 34.08 21.89
C ALA A 721 28.71 33.66 22.03
N ARG A 722 28.27 32.64 21.27
CA ARG A 722 26.89 32.11 21.23
C ARG A 722 26.95 30.59 21.07
N ASN A 723 25.83 29.92 21.30
CA ASN A 723 25.73 28.48 21.07
C ASN A 723 26.01 28.13 19.60
N LYS A 724 26.88 27.14 19.37
CA LYS A 724 27.20 26.60 18.05
C LYS A 724 26.72 25.17 17.94
N ILE A 725 26.11 24.83 16.80
CA ILE A 725 25.59 23.50 16.51
C ILE A 725 26.37 22.90 15.34
N PHE A 726 27.06 21.79 15.59
CA PHE A 726 27.72 20.99 14.57
C PHE A 726 26.77 19.86 14.14
N VAL A 727 26.52 19.75 12.85
CA VAL A 727 25.60 18.76 12.27
C VAL A 727 26.40 17.85 11.35
N GLU A 728 26.73 16.65 11.84
CA GLU A 728 27.47 15.66 11.08
C GLU A 728 26.52 14.81 10.25
N THR A 729 26.60 14.89 8.92
CA THR A 729 25.68 14.17 8.01
C THR A 729 26.36 13.04 7.22
N SER A 730 27.67 12.90 7.38
CA SER A 730 28.47 11.83 6.78
C SER A 730 28.10 10.49 7.39
N THR A 731 28.42 9.41 6.69
CA THR A 731 28.29 8.06 7.26
C THR A 731 29.62 7.67 7.88
N ILE A 732 29.75 7.83 9.21
CA ILE A 732 30.99 7.56 9.97
C ILE A 732 30.82 6.44 10.98
N TYR A 733 31.89 5.77 11.42
CA TYR A 733 31.73 4.71 12.41
C TYR A 733 31.13 5.23 13.75
N PRO A 734 30.21 4.49 14.41
CA PRO A 734 29.51 5.00 15.59
C PRO A 734 30.41 5.42 16.76
N THR A 735 31.55 4.76 16.99
CA THR A 735 32.48 5.17 18.06
C THR A 735 33.13 6.51 17.75
N LEU A 736 33.43 6.81 16.48
CA LEU A 736 33.92 8.11 16.07
C LEU A 736 32.87 9.20 16.35
N ALA A 737 31.58 8.94 16.12
CA ALA A 737 30.54 9.90 16.47
C ALA A 737 30.53 10.23 17.98
N GLY A 738 30.77 9.23 18.84
CA GLY A 738 30.97 9.43 20.28
C GLY A 738 32.25 10.23 20.61
N GLU A 739 33.38 9.90 19.99
CA GLU A 739 34.64 10.65 20.14
C GLU A 739 34.46 12.13 19.75
N LEU A 740 33.74 12.40 18.67
CA LEU A 740 33.44 13.75 18.20
C LEU A 740 32.52 14.49 19.18
N ASP A 741 31.54 13.81 19.78
CA ASP A 741 30.65 14.43 20.77
C ASP A 741 31.43 14.88 22.01
N VAL A 742 32.34 14.03 22.51
CA VAL A 742 33.26 14.37 23.60
C VAL A 742 34.19 15.52 23.20
N LEU A 743 34.76 15.46 21.98
CA LEU A 743 35.67 16.48 21.47
C LEU A 743 34.99 17.86 21.35
N VAL A 744 33.78 17.92 20.78
CA VAL A 744 32.99 19.15 20.63
C VAL A 744 32.51 19.67 21.98
N SER A 745 32.03 18.77 22.85
CA SER A 745 31.55 19.13 24.19
C SER A 745 32.66 19.63 25.13
N SER A 746 33.94 19.38 24.80
CA SER A 746 35.07 19.96 25.52
C SER A 746 35.17 21.48 25.39
N VAL A 747 34.47 22.08 24.43
CA VAL A 747 34.38 23.52 24.23
C VAL A 747 33.00 24.02 24.73
N PRO A 748 32.95 25.03 25.63
CA PRO A 748 31.68 25.58 26.10
C PRO A 748 30.79 26.06 24.94
N HIS A 749 29.48 25.92 25.10
CA HIS A 749 28.46 26.38 24.14
C HIS A 749 28.50 25.67 22.77
N CYS A 750 29.18 24.54 22.64
CA CYS A 750 29.19 23.74 21.40
C CYS A 750 28.41 22.44 21.58
N HIS A 751 27.59 22.09 20.59
CA HIS A 751 26.79 20.86 20.59
C HIS A 751 26.98 20.11 19.28
N LEU A 752 27.14 18.78 19.36
CA LEU A 752 27.16 17.90 18.20
C LEU A 752 25.78 17.26 18.01
N ILE A 753 25.33 17.24 16.76
CA ILE A 753 24.18 16.47 16.30
C ILE A 753 24.67 15.50 15.22
N ALA A 754 24.57 14.20 15.48
CA ALA A 754 24.73 13.19 14.45
C ALA A 754 23.44 13.12 13.64
N SER A 755 23.53 13.36 12.34
CA SER A 755 22.41 13.53 11.42
C SER A 755 22.62 12.84 10.06
N PRO A 756 22.99 11.54 10.00
CA PRO A 756 23.16 10.84 8.73
C PRO A 756 21.83 10.77 7.94
N VAL A 757 21.95 10.74 6.61
CA VAL A 757 20.81 10.81 5.69
C VAL A 757 20.65 9.57 4.82
N PHE A 758 19.41 9.20 4.49
CA PHE A 758 19.07 8.13 3.56
C PHE A 758 18.54 8.69 2.23
N GLY A 759 19.11 8.18 1.14
CA GLY A 759 18.77 8.53 -0.23
C GLY A 759 20.01 8.75 -1.09
N THR A 760 19.84 8.69 -2.41
CA THR A 760 20.89 9.00 -3.38
C THR A 760 20.94 10.50 -3.69
N PRO A 761 21.97 11.01 -4.39
CA PRO A 761 22.03 12.42 -4.79
C PRO A 761 20.79 12.91 -5.54
N TYR A 762 20.11 12.03 -6.29
CA TYR A 762 18.85 12.36 -6.97
C TYR A 762 17.70 12.63 -5.98
N VAL A 763 17.59 11.81 -4.93
CA VAL A 763 16.61 12.02 -3.84
C VAL A 763 16.95 13.28 -3.04
N ALA A 764 18.25 13.56 -2.84
CA ALA A 764 18.73 14.80 -2.24
C ALA A 764 18.32 16.03 -3.06
N ALA A 765 18.45 15.97 -4.39
CA ALA A 765 18.08 17.07 -5.29
C ALA A 765 16.60 17.41 -5.19
N ALA A 766 15.74 16.40 -5.03
CA ALA A 766 14.31 16.56 -4.81
C ALA A 766 13.91 16.97 -3.38
N ALA A 767 14.88 17.18 -2.47
CA ALA A 767 14.65 17.44 -1.05
C ALA A 767 13.83 16.34 -0.35
N GLN A 768 13.97 15.08 -0.79
CA GLN A 768 13.18 13.94 -0.30
C GLN A 768 13.97 12.98 0.60
N LEU A 769 15.14 13.39 1.12
CA LEU A 769 15.93 12.57 2.02
C LEU A 769 15.16 12.23 3.30
N LEU A 770 15.41 11.02 3.82
CA LEU A 770 15.01 10.66 5.18
C LEU A 770 16.21 10.92 6.09
N ILE A 771 16.03 11.76 7.10
CA ILE A 771 17.10 12.22 7.98
C ILE A 771 16.95 11.51 9.33
N VAL A 772 18.03 10.97 9.88
CA VAL A 772 18.03 10.34 11.21
C VAL A 772 18.89 11.18 12.14
N MET A 773 18.39 11.55 13.32
CA MET A 773 19.07 12.49 14.22
C MET A 773 19.19 11.94 15.65
N SER A 774 20.35 12.14 16.28
CA SER A 774 20.59 12.00 17.72
C SER A 774 21.54 13.10 18.24
N GLY A 775 21.49 13.40 19.54
CA GLY A 775 22.20 14.54 20.15
C GLY A 775 21.28 15.45 20.97
N ASP A 776 21.77 16.63 21.34
CA ASP A 776 21.07 17.59 22.22
C ASP A 776 19.64 17.93 21.74
N TYR A 777 18.68 17.87 22.66
CA TYR A 777 17.24 18.01 22.35
C TYR A 777 16.89 19.34 21.69
N ARG A 778 17.45 20.46 22.18
CA ARG A 778 17.14 21.80 21.64
C ARG A 778 17.76 21.97 20.26
N SER A 779 19.02 21.59 20.14
CA SER A 779 19.80 21.68 18.90
C SER A 779 19.19 20.83 17.78
N LYS A 780 18.69 19.62 18.09
CA LYS A 780 17.98 18.77 17.11
C LYS A 780 16.74 19.42 16.53
N LYS A 781 15.92 20.08 17.36
CA LYS A 781 14.69 20.74 16.87
C LYS A 781 15.00 21.91 15.93
N GLU A 782 16.02 22.70 16.25
CA GLU A 782 16.46 23.82 15.43
C GLU A 782 16.99 23.33 14.08
N VAL A 783 17.83 22.28 14.08
CA VAL A 783 18.36 21.68 12.85
C VAL A 783 17.28 20.98 12.03
N ALA A 784 16.34 20.26 12.67
CA ALA A 784 15.22 19.62 11.98
C ALA A 784 14.34 20.62 11.25
N TYR A 785 14.10 21.81 11.84
CA TYR A 785 13.39 22.90 11.20
C TYR A 785 14.12 23.47 9.97
N MET A 786 15.46 23.48 9.99
CA MET A 786 16.28 23.94 8.86
C MET A 786 16.33 22.90 7.72
N LEU A 787 16.30 21.61 8.05
CA LEU A 787 16.44 20.53 7.07
C LEU A 787 15.10 20.12 6.44
N VAL A 788 13.95 20.36 7.09
CA VAL A 788 12.62 20.01 6.55
C VAL A 788 11.80 21.28 6.31
N PRO A 789 11.40 21.58 5.06
CA PRO A 789 11.44 20.72 3.86
C PRO A 789 12.68 20.93 2.97
N ALA A 790 13.71 21.66 3.42
CA ALA A 790 14.79 22.12 2.55
C ALA A 790 15.64 20.99 1.95
N VAL A 791 15.91 19.93 2.71
CA VAL A 791 16.86 18.86 2.36
C VAL A 791 16.19 17.50 2.40
N GLY A 792 15.24 17.30 3.32
CA GLY A 792 14.55 16.04 3.51
C GLY A 792 13.04 16.20 3.71
N ARG A 793 12.35 15.08 3.51
CA ARG A 793 10.89 14.98 3.69
C ARG A 793 10.49 14.68 5.14
N LYS A 794 11.40 14.10 5.93
CA LYS A 794 11.12 13.67 7.31
C LYS A 794 12.41 13.51 8.11
N VAL A 795 12.33 13.85 9.40
CA VAL A 795 13.34 13.54 10.42
C VAL A 795 12.84 12.40 11.31
N ILE A 796 13.70 11.42 11.59
CA ILE A 796 13.53 10.40 12.62
C ILE A 796 14.46 10.80 13.78
N ASP A 797 13.87 11.24 14.88
CA ASP A 797 14.61 11.52 16.11
C ASP A 797 14.71 10.23 16.93
N LEU A 798 15.94 9.77 17.18
CA LEU A 798 16.21 8.56 17.98
C LEU A 798 16.32 8.85 19.48
N GLY A 799 16.06 10.08 19.91
CA GLY A 799 16.25 10.48 21.30
C GLY A 799 17.72 10.45 21.74
N GLY A 800 17.95 10.65 23.04
CA GLY A 800 19.28 10.60 23.65
C GLY A 800 20.25 11.72 23.23
N SER A 801 21.20 12.03 24.11
CA SER A 801 22.36 12.89 23.80
C SER A 801 23.44 12.15 23.01
N ASN A 802 23.37 10.81 22.92
CA ASN A 802 24.44 10.02 22.33
C ASN A 802 24.40 10.01 20.79
N ALA A 803 25.42 10.61 20.17
CA ALA A 803 25.64 10.63 18.72
C ALA A 803 25.79 9.23 18.10
N TYR A 804 26.19 8.22 18.90
CA TYR A 804 26.32 6.82 18.50
C TYR A 804 25.05 6.25 17.87
N PHE A 805 23.86 6.58 18.40
CA PHE A 805 22.61 5.95 17.97
C PHE A 805 22.22 6.28 16.53
N ALA A 806 22.42 7.51 16.07
CA ALA A 806 22.08 7.90 14.71
C ALA A 806 22.99 7.21 13.69
N GLU A 807 24.28 7.10 13.97
CA GLU A 807 25.20 6.37 13.10
C GLU A 807 24.94 4.86 13.12
N THR A 808 24.67 4.26 14.28
CA THR A 808 24.30 2.84 14.37
C THR A 808 23.01 2.56 13.60
N SER A 809 21.99 3.42 13.74
CA SER A 809 20.76 3.33 12.95
C SER A 809 21.01 3.50 11.45
N LYS A 810 21.93 4.38 11.05
CA LYS A 810 22.35 4.51 9.65
C LYS A 810 22.91 3.19 9.11
N LYS A 811 23.75 2.48 9.87
CA LYS A 811 24.36 1.20 9.43
C LYS A 811 23.32 0.09 9.41
N ALA A 812 22.48 0.02 10.44
CA ALA A 812 21.36 -0.91 10.50
C ALA A 812 20.34 -0.70 9.36
N GLY A 813 20.04 0.55 9.00
CA GLY A 813 19.18 0.85 7.87
C GLY A 813 19.88 0.61 6.53
N TYR A 814 21.18 0.89 6.41
CA TYR A 814 21.94 0.68 5.17
C TYR A 814 22.15 -0.82 4.86
N SER A 815 22.13 -1.70 5.87
CA SER A 815 22.19 -3.14 5.65
C SER A 815 21.02 -3.66 4.79
N SER A 816 19.83 -3.06 4.89
CA SER A 816 18.69 -3.37 4.00
C SER A 816 18.99 -3.11 2.51
N ALA A 817 19.95 -2.23 2.18
CA ALA A 817 20.37 -2.02 0.81
C ALA A 817 21.01 -3.27 0.19
N PHE A 818 21.50 -4.21 1.01
CA PHE A 818 22.07 -5.48 0.57
C PHE A 818 21.01 -6.55 0.30
N GLU A 819 19.71 -6.29 0.47
CA GLU A 819 18.64 -7.14 -0.08
C GLU A 819 18.78 -7.36 -1.60
N ARG A 820 19.51 -6.48 -2.29
CA ARG A 820 19.94 -6.65 -3.69
C ARG A 820 20.72 -7.94 -3.94
N VAL A 821 21.37 -8.51 -2.92
CA VAL A 821 22.03 -9.82 -3.01
C VAL A 821 20.98 -10.91 -3.27
N ILE A 822 19.86 -10.89 -2.55
CA ILE A 822 18.75 -11.85 -2.75
C ILE A 822 18.17 -11.69 -4.16
N LEU A 823 18.01 -10.46 -4.64
CA LEU A 823 17.57 -10.21 -6.03
C LEU A 823 18.60 -10.74 -7.03
N ALA A 824 19.90 -10.45 -6.85
CA ALA A 824 20.96 -10.94 -7.74
C ALA A 824 20.99 -12.48 -7.80
N GLU A 825 20.92 -13.15 -6.65
CA GLU A 825 20.83 -14.61 -6.53
C GLU A 825 19.56 -15.15 -7.23
N SER A 826 18.41 -14.51 -7.02
CA SER A 826 17.12 -14.93 -7.59
C SER A 826 17.09 -14.77 -9.12
N TYR A 827 17.59 -13.66 -9.65
CA TYR A 827 17.70 -13.45 -11.10
C TYR A 827 18.67 -14.45 -11.73
N THR A 828 19.79 -14.75 -11.06
CA THR A 828 20.77 -15.73 -11.55
C THR A 828 20.19 -17.13 -11.59
N LEU A 829 19.48 -17.56 -10.52
CA LEU A 829 18.79 -18.85 -10.50
C LEU A 829 17.70 -18.92 -11.58
N ALA A 830 16.91 -17.85 -11.72
CA ALA A 830 15.85 -17.77 -12.72
C ALA A 830 16.40 -17.86 -14.15
N GLU A 831 17.44 -17.09 -14.49
CA GLU A 831 18.12 -17.15 -15.78
C GLU A 831 18.67 -18.56 -16.05
N LYS A 832 19.33 -19.16 -15.06
CA LYS A 832 19.86 -20.54 -15.15
C LYS A 832 18.77 -21.60 -15.29
N SER A 833 17.56 -21.29 -14.80
CA SER A 833 16.37 -22.15 -14.91
C SER A 833 15.54 -21.87 -16.17
N GLY A 834 15.97 -20.94 -17.05
CA GLY A 834 15.29 -20.60 -18.30
C GLY A 834 14.16 -19.58 -18.16
N ILE A 835 14.04 -18.90 -17.02
CA ILE A 835 13.04 -17.84 -16.76
C ILE A 835 13.63 -16.50 -17.19
N ALA A 836 12.90 -15.74 -18.00
CA ALA A 836 13.34 -14.43 -18.48
C ALA A 836 13.36 -13.40 -17.35
N ALA A 837 14.36 -12.50 -17.36
CA ALA A 837 14.50 -11.43 -16.36
C ALA A 837 13.26 -10.52 -16.26
N SER A 838 12.49 -10.36 -17.34
CA SER A 838 11.23 -9.61 -17.34
C SER A 838 10.14 -10.26 -16.48
N GLU A 839 10.08 -11.59 -16.46
CA GLU A 839 9.11 -12.34 -15.64
C GLU A 839 9.49 -12.24 -14.16
N VAL A 840 10.78 -12.36 -13.84
CA VAL A 840 11.29 -12.14 -12.48
C VAL A 840 11.01 -10.71 -12.03
N HIS A 841 11.14 -9.73 -12.93
CA HIS A 841 10.81 -8.33 -12.64
C HIS A 841 9.33 -8.13 -12.31
N SER A 842 8.42 -8.75 -13.07
CA SER A 842 6.99 -8.72 -12.76
C SER A 842 6.70 -9.37 -11.41
N PHE A 843 7.28 -10.54 -11.15
CA PHE A 843 7.14 -11.25 -9.89
C PHE A 843 7.65 -10.42 -8.69
N VAL A 844 8.79 -9.75 -8.83
CA VAL A 844 9.32 -8.85 -7.79
C VAL A 844 8.36 -7.69 -7.52
N LYS A 845 7.73 -7.13 -8.55
CA LYS A 845 6.73 -6.06 -8.40
C LYS A 845 5.50 -6.53 -7.60
N ASP A 846 5.10 -7.78 -7.79
CA ASP A 846 3.90 -8.36 -7.18
C ASP A 846 4.15 -8.99 -5.79
N ILE A 847 5.37 -9.49 -5.52
CA ILE A 847 5.77 -10.04 -4.22
C ILE A 847 6.25 -8.98 -3.23
N PHE A 848 6.91 -7.93 -3.71
CA PHE A 848 7.42 -6.85 -2.87
C PHE A 848 6.62 -5.53 -2.91
N PRO A 849 5.28 -5.50 -3.11
CA PRO A 849 4.54 -4.31 -2.72
C PRO A 849 4.82 -4.12 -1.22
N ALA A 850 5.11 -2.88 -0.84
CA ALA A 850 5.59 -2.51 0.49
C ALA A 850 4.83 -3.10 1.72
N PRO A 851 3.53 -3.52 1.66
CA PRO A 851 2.85 -4.10 2.82
C PRO A 851 3.54 -5.35 3.43
N GLY A 852 4.17 -6.21 2.62
CA GLY A 852 4.76 -7.46 3.13
C GLY A 852 5.97 -7.24 4.06
N ILE A 853 6.93 -6.42 3.64
CA ILE A 853 8.12 -6.07 4.44
C ILE A 853 7.71 -5.28 5.68
N ILE A 854 6.75 -4.35 5.55
CA ILE A 854 6.25 -3.56 6.69
C ILE A 854 5.61 -4.49 7.73
N ARG A 855 4.80 -5.47 7.30
CA ARG A 855 4.15 -6.45 8.19
C ARG A 855 5.16 -7.28 9.00
N TYR A 856 6.19 -7.80 8.34
CA TYR A 856 7.21 -8.60 9.03
C TYR A 856 8.12 -7.74 9.91
N SER A 857 8.44 -6.52 9.49
CA SER A 857 9.15 -5.55 10.34
C SER A 857 8.37 -5.23 11.61
N GLU A 858 7.05 -5.07 11.52
CA GLU A 858 6.19 -4.83 12.68
C GLU A 858 6.27 -6.00 13.66
N ARG A 859 6.04 -7.23 13.20
CA ARG A 859 6.14 -8.46 14.01
C ARG A 859 7.48 -8.61 14.72
N MET A 860 8.58 -8.38 14.01
CA MET A 860 9.94 -8.44 14.59
C MET A 860 10.20 -7.35 15.62
N SER A 861 9.60 -6.16 15.46
CA SER A 861 9.76 -5.04 16.40
C SER A 861 8.89 -5.16 17.64
N THR A 862 7.71 -5.79 17.52
CA THR A 862 6.74 -5.98 18.61
C THR A 862 6.84 -7.36 19.28
N ASN A 863 7.76 -8.21 18.82
CA ASN A 863 7.92 -9.61 19.24
C ASN A 863 6.66 -10.47 19.07
N GLN A 864 5.84 -10.16 18.05
CA GLN A 864 4.64 -10.91 17.75
C GLN A 864 4.94 -11.96 16.67
N PHE A 865 5.35 -13.16 17.11
CA PHE A 865 5.77 -14.26 16.24
C PHE A 865 4.72 -15.36 16.10
N ASP A 866 3.45 -15.02 16.24
CA ASP A 866 2.36 -15.98 16.21
C ASP A 866 1.99 -16.33 14.76
N ALA A 867 2.10 -17.60 14.39
CA ALA A 867 1.80 -18.07 13.03
C ALA A 867 0.30 -18.15 12.75
N THR A 868 -0.52 -18.05 13.80
CA THR A 868 -1.91 -17.55 13.88
C THR A 868 -2.86 -17.71 12.70
N THR A 869 -2.42 -16.95 11.70
CA THR A 869 -3.11 -16.25 10.62
C THR A 869 -2.05 -15.89 9.55
N GLY A 870 -0.90 -16.57 9.60
CA GLY A 870 0.38 -16.21 8.98
C GLY A 870 1.08 -17.41 8.37
N PHE A 871 2.41 -17.35 8.23
CA PHE A 871 3.17 -18.38 7.54
C PHE A 871 4.11 -19.09 8.52
N SER A 872 3.82 -20.35 8.81
CA SER A 872 4.54 -21.10 9.84
C SER A 872 6.02 -21.28 9.52
N ILE A 873 6.82 -21.39 10.57
CA ILE A 873 8.26 -21.60 10.46
C ILE A 873 8.61 -22.88 9.69
N ASP A 874 7.82 -23.95 9.85
CA ASP A 874 8.00 -25.19 9.11
C ASP A 874 7.66 -25.05 7.62
N GLY A 875 6.68 -24.22 7.27
CA GLY A 875 6.40 -23.82 5.89
C GLY A 875 7.60 -23.13 5.23
N GLY A 876 8.21 -22.19 5.96
CA GLY A 876 9.45 -21.51 5.55
C GLY A 876 10.63 -22.46 5.36
N ILE A 877 10.83 -23.40 6.30
CA ILE A 877 11.90 -24.41 6.21
C ILE A 877 11.71 -25.31 4.99
N LYS A 878 10.47 -25.73 4.71
CA LYS A 878 10.13 -26.57 3.56
C LYS A 878 10.45 -25.86 2.24
N ASP A 879 10.01 -24.61 2.08
CA ASP A 879 10.26 -23.86 0.84
C ASP A 879 11.75 -23.51 0.66
N ALA A 880 12.44 -23.12 1.74
CA ALA A 880 13.88 -22.92 1.71
C ALA A 880 14.62 -24.22 1.33
N SER A 881 14.18 -25.38 1.81
CA SER A 881 14.75 -26.68 1.45
C SER A 881 14.54 -27.01 -0.04
N HIS A 882 13.39 -26.66 -0.61
CA HIS A 882 13.14 -26.81 -2.04
C HIS A 882 14.05 -25.92 -2.88
N ILE A 883 14.22 -24.66 -2.48
CA ILE A 883 15.13 -23.73 -3.18
C ILE A 883 16.56 -24.27 -3.13
N ARG A 884 17.05 -24.72 -1.97
CA ARG A 884 18.38 -25.31 -1.82
C ARG A 884 18.59 -26.57 -2.66
N ARG A 885 17.54 -27.37 -2.87
CA ARG A 885 17.59 -28.50 -3.79
C ARG A 885 17.71 -28.03 -5.25
N LEU A 886 16.96 -27.01 -5.63
CA LEU A 886 16.97 -26.45 -6.98
C LEU A 886 18.33 -25.81 -7.31
N THR A 887 18.92 -25.07 -6.37
CA THR A 887 20.25 -24.47 -6.53
C THR A 887 21.33 -25.52 -6.76
N ALA A 888 21.27 -26.66 -6.06
CA ALA A 888 22.16 -27.79 -6.28
C ALA A 888 21.99 -28.43 -7.67
N VAL A 889 20.74 -28.55 -8.15
CA VAL A 889 20.45 -29.10 -9.50
C VAL A 889 20.97 -28.17 -10.60
N HIS A 890 20.81 -26.86 -10.45
CA HIS A 890 21.19 -25.88 -11.47
C HIS A 890 22.62 -25.32 -11.32
N ASN A 891 23.38 -25.78 -10.32
CA ASN A 891 24.69 -25.25 -9.95
C ASN A 891 24.68 -23.72 -9.85
N SER A 892 23.67 -23.19 -9.15
CA SER A 892 23.43 -21.75 -8.95
C SER A 892 23.40 -21.46 -7.46
N PRO A 893 24.55 -21.22 -6.80
CA PRO A 893 24.62 -20.98 -5.37
C PRO A 893 23.73 -19.81 -4.93
N MET A 894 22.98 -19.99 -3.84
CA MET A 894 22.21 -18.92 -3.18
C MET A 894 22.52 -18.88 -1.68
N PRO A 895 23.69 -18.35 -1.28
CA PRO A 895 24.12 -18.31 0.12
C PRO A 895 23.11 -17.62 1.05
N SER A 896 22.36 -16.63 0.56
CA SER A 896 21.35 -15.93 1.36
C SER A 896 20.24 -16.88 1.83
N ILE A 897 19.85 -17.85 0.99
CA ILE A 897 18.86 -18.87 1.34
C ILE A 897 19.43 -19.90 2.32
N ASP A 898 20.71 -20.24 2.21
CA ASP A 898 21.37 -21.14 3.17
C ASP A 898 21.37 -20.52 4.59
N ILE A 899 21.69 -19.23 4.69
CA ILE A 899 21.65 -18.48 5.96
C ILE A 899 20.22 -18.39 6.49
N ALA A 900 19.24 -18.04 5.65
CA ALA A 900 17.84 -17.96 6.05
C ALA A 900 17.32 -19.32 6.55
N HIS A 901 17.64 -20.41 5.84
CA HIS A 901 17.33 -21.77 6.27
C HIS A 901 17.97 -22.08 7.63
N GLN A 902 19.24 -21.73 7.84
CA GLN A 902 19.90 -21.95 9.13
C GLN A 902 19.20 -21.20 10.27
N HIS A 903 18.86 -19.93 10.09
CA HIS A 903 18.13 -19.14 11.09
C HIS A 903 16.74 -19.72 11.40
N LEU A 904 16.00 -20.18 10.38
CA LEU A 904 14.73 -20.87 10.56
C LEU A 904 14.88 -22.16 11.38
N ILE A 905 15.91 -22.95 11.12
CA ILE A 905 16.20 -24.17 11.88
C ILE A 905 16.55 -23.84 13.34
N THR A 906 17.39 -22.84 13.57
CA THR A 906 17.76 -22.37 14.92
C THR A 906 16.53 -21.90 15.69
N ALA A 907 15.71 -21.04 15.10
CA ALA A 907 14.50 -20.53 15.71
C ALA A 907 13.51 -21.66 16.07
N ARG A 908 13.30 -22.63 15.17
CA ARG A 908 12.48 -23.81 15.45
C ARG A 908 13.04 -24.66 16.58
N ALA A 909 14.36 -24.86 16.64
CA ALA A 909 15.00 -25.66 17.70
C ALA A 909 14.81 -25.00 19.08
N ILE A 910 14.95 -23.68 19.17
CA ILE A 910 14.77 -22.92 20.40
C ILE A 910 13.30 -22.97 20.84
N HIS A 911 12.36 -22.70 19.93
CA HIS A 911 10.93 -22.77 20.21
C HIS A 911 10.52 -24.15 20.73
N LYS A 912 10.96 -25.23 20.08
CA LYS A 912 10.76 -26.60 20.59
C LYS A 912 11.30 -26.82 22.00
N GLY A 913 12.44 -26.21 22.33
CA GLY A 913 12.99 -26.25 23.69
C GLY A 913 12.13 -25.49 24.71
N GLN A 914 11.56 -24.33 24.32
CA GLN A 914 10.64 -23.56 25.15
C GLN A 914 9.32 -24.28 25.38
N VAL A 915 8.77 -24.93 24.33
CA VAL A 915 7.59 -25.81 24.41
C VAL A 915 7.81 -26.90 25.45
N GLN A 916 8.93 -27.64 25.34
CA GLN A 916 9.28 -28.72 26.27
C GLN A 916 9.48 -28.24 27.71
N ALA A 917 9.94 -27.00 27.88
CA ALA A 917 10.13 -26.39 29.19
C ALA A 917 8.86 -25.75 29.78
N GLY A 918 7.73 -25.73 29.05
CA GLY A 918 6.51 -25.05 29.45
C GLY A 918 6.65 -23.51 29.51
N LYS A 919 7.54 -22.94 28.68
CA LYS A 919 7.89 -21.52 28.66
C LYS A 919 7.60 -20.85 27.31
N GLU A 920 6.82 -21.51 26.46
CA GLU A 920 6.47 -20.98 25.14
C GLU A 920 5.52 -19.80 25.25
N ALA A 921 5.73 -18.78 24.41
CA ALA A 921 4.83 -17.64 24.29
C ALA A 921 3.81 -17.82 23.16
N VAL A 922 4.08 -18.72 22.20
CA VAL A 922 3.25 -18.98 21.02
C VAL A 922 3.25 -20.47 20.69
N GLU A 923 2.10 -20.98 20.24
CA GLU A 923 1.88 -22.41 19.90
C GLU A 923 2.55 -22.77 18.56
N VAL A 924 2.30 -21.97 17.53
CA VAL A 924 2.91 -22.10 16.20
C VAL A 924 3.77 -20.88 15.92
N LEU A 925 5.07 -21.09 15.75
CA LEU A 925 6.01 -20.01 15.47
C LEU A 925 5.92 -19.57 14.01
N ASP A 926 5.69 -18.28 13.77
CA ASP A 926 5.73 -17.66 12.44
C ASP A 926 7.16 -17.66 11.90
N TRP A 927 7.33 -17.74 10.58
CA TRP A 927 8.65 -17.74 9.96
C TRP A 927 9.44 -16.44 10.20
N SER A 928 8.80 -15.31 10.54
CA SER A 928 9.49 -14.10 11.00
C SER A 928 10.25 -14.30 12.32
N GLY A 929 9.94 -15.36 13.07
CA GLY A 929 10.72 -15.87 14.19
C GLY A 929 12.16 -16.26 13.81
N MET A 930 12.51 -16.33 12.52
CA MET A 930 13.90 -16.46 12.06
C MET A 930 14.85 -15.41 12.64
N ILE A 931 14.33 -14.25 13.11
CA ILE A 931 15.11 -13.25 13.85
C ILE A 931 15.84 -13.84 15.07
N ALA A 932 15.28 -14.89 15.71
CA ALA A 932 15.91 -15.59 16.82
C ALA A 932 17.27 -16.17 16.47
N GLY A 933 17.45 -16.64 15.23
CA GLY A 933 18.74 -17.14 14.76
C GLY A 933 19.82 -16.07 14.78
N ALA A 934 19.48 -14.84 14.39
CA ALA A 934 20.41 -13.71 14.43
C ALA A 934 20.60 -13.18 15.87
N ARG A 935 19.53 -13.09 16.68
CA ARG A 935 19.59 -12.63 18.07
C ARG A 935 20.48 -13.53 18.93
N VAL A 936 20.28 -14.85 18.86
CA VAL A 936 21.09 -15.80 19.66
C VAL A 936 22.55 -15.79 19.23
N ALA A 937 22.83 -15.69 17.93
CA ALA A 937 24.21 -15.55 17.45
C ALA A 937 24.89 -14.27 17.98
N ALA A 938 24.10 -13.22 18.26
CA ALA A 938 24.55 -11.97 18.86
C ALA A 938 24.50 -11.94 20.40
N GLY A 939 24.14 -13.05 21.07
CA GLY A 939 24.01 -13.11 22.53
C GLY A 939 22.75 -12.43 23.10
N LEU A 940 21.77 -12.12 22.25
CA LEU A 940 20.48 -11.53 22.63
C LEU A 940 19.44 -12.61 22.87
N ASP A 941 18.36 -12.25 23.58
CA ASP A 941 17.22 -13.14 23.76
C ASP A 941 16.57 -13.46 22.40
N PRO A 942 16.25 -14.74 22.11
CA PRO A 942 15.72 -15.15 20.81
C PRO A 942 14.40 -14.47 20.43
N PHE A 943 13.49 -14.21 21.37
CA PHE A 943 12.12 -13.76 21.08
C PHE A 943 11.69 -12.53 21.87
N GLU A 944 12.50 -12.03 22.80
CA GLU A 944 12.23 -10.81 23.55
C GLU A 944 13.20 -9.69 23.19
N THR A 945 12.74 -8.44 23.34
CA THR A 945 13.59 -7.25 23.20
C THR A 945 13.80 -6.68 24.59
N LYS A 946 15.04 -6.71 25.10
CA LYS A 946 15.41 -5.96 26.30
C LYS A 946 15.76 -4.53 25.90
N SER A 947 15.23 -3.54 26.62
CA SER A 947 15.41 -2.10 26.34
C SER A 947 16.77 -1.54 26.79
N GLU A 948 17.64 -2.37 27.38
CA GLU A 948 19.00 -1.98 27.76
C GLU A 948 19.96 -2.41 26.65
N GLY A 949 20.35 -1.45 25.82
CA GLY A 949 21.42 -1.68 24.85
C GLY A 949 22.75 -1.94 25.55
N VAL A 950 23.57 -2.83 24.98
CA VAL A 950 24.97 -3.00 25.39
C VAL A 950 25.75 -1.82 24.83
N VAL A 951 25.71 -0.69 25.53
CA VAL A 951 26.72 0.36 25.36
C VAL A 951 27.77 0.06 26.43
N GLU A 952 28.93 -0.45 26.04
CA GLU A 952 30.07 -0.46 26.96
C GLU A 952 30.41 1.01 27.24
N ASP A 953 30.18 1.46 28.48
CA ASP A 953 30.73 2.70 28.99
C ASP A 953 32.26 2.58 28.93
N ASN A 954 32.86 3.26 27.94
CA ASN A 954 34.30 3.54 27.91
C ASN A 954 34.52 5.05 27.90
#